data_AF-A0A5B8NKV0-F1
#
_entry.id   AF-A0A5B8NKV0-F1
#
_cell.length_a   1.000
_cell.length_b   1.000
_cell.length_c   1.000
_cell.angle_alpha   90.00
_cell.angle_beta   90.00
_cell.angle_gamma   90.00
#
_symmetry.space_group_name_H-M   'P 1'
#
loop_
_entity.id
_entity.type
_entity.pdbx_description
1 polymer ?
#
loop_
_entity_poly.entity_id
_entity_poly.type
_entity_poly.pdbx_seq_one_letter_code
_entity_poly.pdbx_strand_id
1 'polypeptide(L)'
;MLTLILCHQTADFDALGAAVGLTRLHTGSKFVLTGGAHPGVKSFLALHRDELAVIEQRSVHPEDIETLIVVDTQHRQRLGKAQSWFDLPQLKNILLYDHHPLEGDIPATITQIDNVGATCTLVVEELRANEASLSAIEATVMALGIHADTGSLTFPQSTSRDAKALAWLMEQGANISLIAEHGEPSLSPQLQTLFSEALDTVQTETIQGYTLGWVFLSGEKFVPGLSSVTERLIEVIEADALLLVHSYFHSNEHRASLIARCSIPTIDLNEILVPYGGGGHKQAASANLKTDHPQEILTELIETLKSKIPHPPTARELMSSPVRTILPDTTIDEAQRILLRYGHSGLSVVDENQELVGIISRRDLDLALHHGFGHAPVKGYMTRNLKTITTDTVLPDIEDLMVTYDVGRLPVLENHQLLGIVTRTDVLRQLHQERGTENKDQDHQSLVSACLLPNFKQRLRPELWKLLSFAATEAQKRGWHLYLVGGAVRDILLANPQQTDSEIFLQDIDLVVDGFHRVAEVGAGVELAKALQADYPSARLEVHGEFQTAALLWHNDPELDSLWIDIATARTEFYPYPAANPEVEASSIRQDLYRRDFTINALAIRLTSPKSGELLDFFGGLLDLRSGLIRVLHANSFIEDPTRIYRAVRFAVRLGFEVEAQTEDYIRYAIASGAYDRSRAENRKAPALQTRLKGELKYILEASYWQPALKKLSALNALKCLHPKLSLDRQLWWQLRFLGRCLRRFDPNHTLTHWQMRLEVMIASLPEQRVMVAQQLELPHDSIKRLEQLAAREEEVEKKLSLSLSSQEKHDLYETLRQKRGELLNLPPNQVQIPIEKTLFREGYHPYTLVKHLSSYKLPMLVLLAVRCSPLVRKRIWHYINHWSQVKAPVNGNDLKAWGYKPGPQYREMLESVLEETLNGVIQTKEEGKQFLSSIYES
;
A
#
# COMPACT_ATOMS: atom_id res chain seq x y z
N MET A 1 -38.00 47.10 -6.62
CA MET A 1 -37.11 46.09 -6.01
C MET A 1 -36.92 44.99 -7.04
N LEU A 2 -35.84 45.10 -7.81
CA LEU A 2 -35.54 44.26 -8.97
C LEU A 2 -34.33 43.37 -8.65
N THR A 3 -34.49 42.07 -8.86
CA THR A 3 -33.38 41.11 -8.92
C THR A 3 -33.01 40.91 -10.38
N LEU A 4 -31.75 41.19 -10.73
CA LEU A 4 -31.29 41.20 -12.10
C LEU A 4 -30.12 40.23 -12.29
N ILE A 5 -30.24 39.35 -13.28
CA ILE A 5 -29.21 38.37 -13.63
C ILE A 5 -28.41 38.88 -14.83
N LEU A 6 -27.08 38.85 -14.75
CA LEU A 6 -26.16 39.38 -15.76
C LEU A 6 -25.35 38.26 -16.40
N CYS A 7 -25.46 38.14 -17.73
CA CYS A 7 -24.55 37.32 -18.53
C CYS A 7 -23.34 38.16 -18.98
N HIS A 8 -22.21 37.51 -19.30
CA HIS A 8 -21.06 38.19 -19.90
C HIS A 8 -21.35 38.74 -21.31
N GLN A 9 -20.44 39.58 -21.82
CA GLN A 9 -20.57 40.34 -23.08
C GLN A 9 -20.80 39.50 -24.35
N THR A 10 -20.51 38.21 -24.31
CA THR A 10 -20.65 37.27 -25.43
C THR A 10 -21.32 36.00 -24.94
N ALA A 11 -22.53 36.12 -24.39
CA ALA A 11 -23.23 35.00 -23.76
C ALA A 11 -23.31 33.77 -24.69
N ASP A 12 -22.77 32.66 -24.22
CA ASP A 12 -22.92 31.33 -24.78
C ASP A 12 -24.10 30.59 -24.13
N PHE A 13 -24.25 29.30 -24.42
CA PHE A 13 -25.36 28.52 -23.90
C PHE A 13 -25.23 28.22 -22.41
N ASP A 14 -24.02 28.17 -21.83
CA ASP A 14 -23.87 27.97 -20.39
C ASP A 14 -24.34 29.22 -19.62
N ALA A 15 -23.85 30.39 -20.02
CA ALA A 15 -24.30 31.66 -19.44
C ALA A 15 -25.81 31.90 -19.64
N LEU A 16 -26.36 31.58 -20.82
CA LEU A 16 -27.80 31.72 -21.06
C LEU A 16 -28.61 30.71 -20.24
N GLY A 17 -28.21 29.44 -20.24
CA GLY A 17 -28.92 28.37 -19.53
C GLY A 17 -28.95 28.61 -18.02
N ALA A 18 -27.81 28.99 -17.43
CA ALA A 18 -27.70 29.33 -16.02
C ALA A 18 -28.60 30.53 -15.67
N ALA A 19 -28.59 31.58 -16.50
CA ALA A 19 -29.45 32.73 -16.29
C ALA A 19 -30.95 32.37 -16.35
N VAL A 20 -31.36 31.53 -17.30
CA VAL A 20 -32.74 31.07 -17.41
C VAL A 20 -33.15 30.26 -16.18
N GLY A 21 -32.32 29.31 -15.74
CA GLY A 21 -32.61 28.53 -14.53
C GLY A 21 -32.73 29.40 -13.26
N LEU A 22 -31.87 30.41 -13.11
CA LEU A 22 -31.92 31.33 -11.99
C LEU A 22 -33.19 32.20 -11.97
N THR A 23 -33.79 32.48 -13.13
CA THR A 23 -35.09 33.18 -13.16
C THR A 23 -36.22 32.38 -12.53
N ARG A 24 -36.08 31.05 -12.48
CA ARG A 24 -37.04 30.16 -11.82
C ARG A 24 -36.81 30.08 -10.31
N LEU A 25 -35.54 30.05 -9.88
CA LEU A 25 -35.18 30.09 -8.45
C LEU A 25 -35.55 31.43 -7.80
N HIS A 26 -35.34 32.53 -8.50
CA HIS A 26 -35.65 33.88 -8.00
C HIS A 26 -36.89 34.44 -8.70
N THR A 27 -38.07 34.08 -8.19
CA THR A 27 -39.36 34.48 -8.80
C THR A 27 -39.45 36.00 -8.98
N GLY A 28 -39.76 36.44 -10.20
CA GLY A 28 -39.87 37.86 -10.55
C GLY A 28 -38.56 38.51 -11.00
N SER A 29 -37.43 37.77 -10.96
CA SER A 29 -36.17 38.23 -11.55
C SER A 29 -36.21 38.22 -13.08
N LYS A 30 -35.33 39.01 -13.68
CA LYS A 30 -35.12 39.09 -15.14
C LYS A 30 -33.63 38.96 -15.42
N PHE A 31 -33.27 38.50 -16.62
CA PHE A 31 -31.87 38.47 -17.04
C PHE A 31 -31.60 39.42 -18.20
N VAL A 32 -30.34 39.87 -18.29
CA VAL A 32 -29.86 40.83 -19.29
C VAL A 32 -28.60 40.30 -19.94
N LEU A 33 -28.59 40.36 -21.27
CA LEU A 33 -27.39 40.19 -22.07
C LEU A 33 -26.64 41.52 -22.09
N THR A 34 -25.46 41.58 -21.47
CA THR A 34 -24.70 42.83 -21.29
C THR A 34 -23.92 43.26 -22.55
N GLY A 35 -23.95 42.45 -23.60
CA GLY A 35 -23.33 42.70 -24.90
C GLY A 35 -24.03 41.94 -26.03
N GLY A 36 -23.28 41.17 -26.79
CA GLY A 36 -23.78 40.23 -27.80
C GLY A 36 -24.03 38.83 -27.23
N ALA A 37 -24.37 37.91 -28.14
CA ALA A 37 -24.52 36.49 -27.85
C ALA A 37 -23.80 35.67 -28.92
N HIS A 38 -23.34 34.48 -28.55
CA HIS A 38 -22.77 33.51 -29.50
C HIS A 38 -23.77 33.23 -30.64
N PRO A 39 -23.34 33.00 -31.90
CA PRO A 39 -24.26 32.80 -33.03
C PRO A 39 -25.35 31.74 -32.82
N GLY A 40 -25.01 30.63 -32.16
CA GLY A 40 -25.98 29.59 -31.78
C GLY A 40 -27.05 30.13 -30.82
N VAL A 41 -26.63 30.83 -29.77
CA VAL A 41 -27.53 31.49 -28.81
C VAL A 41 -28.39 32.56 -29.48
N LYS A 42 -27.82 33.35 -30.39
CA LYS A 42 -28.55 34.38 -31.14
C LYS A 42 -29.66 33.76 -32.00
N SER A 43 -29.39 32.62 -32.61
CA SER A 43 -30.36 31.87 -33.44
C SER A 43 -31.46 31.28 -32.57
N PHE A 44 -31.10 30.68 -31.42
CA PHE A 44 -32.05 30.15 -30.45
C PHE A 44 -32.97 31.26 -29.90
N LEU A 45 -32.39 32.38 -29.46
CA LEU A 45 -33.15 33.52 -28.95
C LEU A 45 -34.03 34.15 -30.03
N ALA A 46 -33.66 34.12 -31.31
CA ALA A 46 -34.51 34.67 -32.37
C ALA A 46 -35.88 33.99 -32.46
N LEU A 47 -35.96 32.71 -32.05
CA LEU A 47 -37.18 31.91 -32.08
C LEU A 47 -37.90 31.83 -30.72
N HIS A 48 -37.15 31.90 -29.61
CA HIS A 48 -37.66 31.60 -28.26
C HIS A 48 -37.61 32.78 -27.28
N ARG A 49 -37.27 33.99 -27.74
CA ARG A 49 -37.08 35.16 -26.84
C ARG A 49 -38.28 35.45 -25.95
N ASP A 50 -39.49 35.37 -26.52
CA ASP A 50 -40.73 35.79 -25.86
C ASP A 50 -41.15 34.83 -24.73
N GLU A 51 -40.57 33.63 -24.69
CA GLU A 51 -40.80 32.62 -23.68
C GLU A 51 -39.84 32.74 -22.48
N LEU A 52 -38.80 33.57 -22.61
CA LEU A 52 -37.76 33.76 -21.62
C LEU A 52 -37.89 35.11 -20.92
N ALA A 53 -37.48 35.15 -19.65
CA ALA A 53 -37.51 36.34 -18.80
C ALA A 53 -36.38 37.35 -19.12
N VAL A 54 -36.08 37.55 -20.40
CA VAL A 54 -35.02 38.45 -20.89
C VAL A 54 -35.54 39.88 -21.02
N ILE A 55 -34.73 40.86 -20.62
CA ILE A 55 -35.00 42.28 -20.86
C ILE A 55 -33.81 42.94 -21.53
N GLU A 56 -34.06 44.01 -22.29
CA GLU A 56 -32.98 44.78 -22.91
C GLU A 56 -32.27 45.64 -21.87
N GLN A 57 -30.94 45.72 -21.97
CA GLN A 57 -30.12 46.50 -21.03
C GLN A 57 -30.59 47.97 -20.91
N ARG A 58 -31.08 48.56 -22.01
CA ARG A 58 -31.61 49.94 -22.04
C ARG A 58 -32.93 50.12 -21.28
N SER A 59 -33.65 49.03 -21.00
CA SER A 59 -34.93 49.03 -20.29
C SER A 59 -34.75 48.80 -18.78
N VAL A 60 -33.51 48.63 -18.32
CA VAL A 60 -33.20 48.48 -16.90
C VAL A 60 -33.02 49.86 -16.28
N HIS A 61 -33.78 50.14 -15.23
CA HIS A 61 -33.60 51.33 -14.38
C HIS A 61 -32.65 50.98 -13.23
N PRO A 62 -31.41 51.50 -13.19
CA PRO A 62 -30.42 51.09 -12.19
C PRO A 62 -30.86 51.38 -10.74
N GLU A 63 -31.69 52.40 -10.54
CA GLU A 63 -32.27 52.78 -9.25
C GLU A 63 -33.19 51.71 -8.64
N ASP A 64 -33.76 50.81 -9.45
CA ASP A 64 -34.63 49.73 -8.98
C ASP A 64 -33.88 48.46 -8.58
N ILE A 65 -32.59 48.35 -8.94
CA ILE A 65 -31.76 47.16 -8.71
C ILE A 65 -31.41 47.03 -7.24
N GLU A 66 -31.85 45.94 -6.63
CA GLU A 66 -31.56 45.61 -5.22
C GLU A 66 -30.64 44.40 -5.08
N THR A 67 -30.69 43.47 -6.04
CA THR A 67 -29.85 42.27 -6.07
C THR A 67 -29.32 42.02 -7.48
N LEU A 68 -28.02 41.76 -7.59
CA LEU A 68 -27.36 41.34 -8.82
C LEU A 68 -26.94 39.87 -8.71
N ILE A 69 -27.19 39.10 -9.76
CA ILE A 69 -26.69 37.73 -9.90
C ILE A 69 -25.83 37.67 -11.16
N VAL A 70 -24.61 37.15 -11.05
CA VAL A 70 -23.67 37.03 -12.17
C VAL A 70 -23.47 35.55 -12.47
N VAL A 71 -23.49 35.20 -13.75
CA VAL A 71 -23.30 33.82 -14.22
C VAL A 71 -22.10 33.74 -15.17
N ASP A 72 -21.33 32.65 -15.04
CA ASP A 72 -20.27 32.25 -15.96
C ASP A 72 -19.22 33.35 -16.24
N THR A 73 -18.93 34.14 -15.20
CA THR A 73 -17.79 35.07 -15.18
C THR A 73 -17.56 35.61 -13.79
N GLN A 74 -16.30 35.66 -13.37
CA GLN A 74 -15.91 36.32 -12.13
C GLN A 74 -15.29 37.72 -12.33
N HIS A 75 -15.19 38.18 -13.58
CA HIS A 75 -14.56 39.46 -13.93
C HIS A 75 -15.57 40.55 -14.33
N ARG A 76 -15.52 41.71 -13.68
CA ARG A 76 -16.37 42.88 -13.96
C ARG A 76 -16.22 43.38 -15.40
N GLN A 77 -15.00 43.33 -15.95
CA GLN A 77 -14.72 43.80 -17.31
C GLN A 77 -15.53 43.02 -18.36
N ARG A 78 -15.82 41.73 -18.12
CA ARG A 78 -16.63 40.89 -19.01
C ARG A 78 -18.11 41.27 -19.01
N LEU A 79 -18.57 42.20 -18.18
CA LEU A 79 -19.97 42.66 -18.08
C LEU A 79 -20.22 44.03 -18.75
N GLY A 80 -19.20 44.62 -19.37
CA GLY A 80 -19.34 45.86 -20.14
C GLY A 80 -19.95 47.02 -19.34
N LYS A 81 -20.98 47.66 -19.91
CA LYS A 81 -21.63 48.83 -19.28
C LYS A 81 -22.32 48.51 -17.95
N ALA A 82 -22.62 47.24 -17.68
CA ALA A 82 -23.23 46.83 -16.41
C ALA A 82 -22.22 46.80 -15.25
N GLN A 83 -20.91 46.95 -15.51
CA GLN A 83 -19.89 47.03 -14.46
C GLN A 83 -20.15 48.16 -13.46
N SER A 84 -20.72 49.29 -13.89
CA SER A 84 -21.02 50.40 -12.97
C SER A 84 -22.17 50.10 -12.01
N TRP A 85 -22.94 49.02 -12.23
CA TRP A 85 -24.08 48.67 -11.38
C TRP A 85 -23.67 47.99 -10.06
N PHE A 86 -22.43 47.52 -9.95
CA PHE A 86 -21.90 46.97 -8.70
C PHE A 86 -21.67 48.05 -7.63
N ASP A 87 -21.60 49.32 -8.02
CA ASP A 87 -21.26 50.43 -7.13
C ASP A 87 -22.52 51.26 -6.73
N LEU A 88 -23.72 50.71 -6.93
CA LEU A 88 -25.00 51.36 -6.61
C LEU A 88 -25.26 51.35 -5.09
N PRO A 89 -25.67 52.49 -4.48
CA PRO A 89 -25.82 52.61 -3.04
C PRO A 89 -26.98 51.79 -2.45
N GLN A 90 -27.98 51.44 -3.26
CA GLN A 90 -29.15 50.64 -2.87
C GLN A 90 -28.96 49.12 -3.07
N LEU A 91 -27.83 48.69 -3.64
CA LEU A 91 -27.55 47.28 -3.89
C LEU A 91 -27.29 46.55 -2.57
N LYS A 92 -28.07 45.49 -2.28
CA LYS A 92 -27.98 44.74 -1.03
C LYS A 92 -27.18 43.45 -1.16
N ASN A 93 -27.36 42.73 -2.27
CA ASN A 93 -26.77 41.41 -2.47
C ASN A 93 -26.16 41.28 -3.87
N ILE A 94 -25.01 40.62 -3.93
CA ILE A 94 -24.37 40.18 -5.18
C ILE A 94 -24.15 38.67 -5.08
N LEU A 95 -24.77 37.90 -5.98
CA LEU A 95 -24.59 36.45 -6.08
C LEU A 95 -23.72 36.16 -7.30
N LEU A 96 -22.79 35.22 -7.17
CA LEU A 96 -21.91 34.78 -8.25
C LEU A 96 -22.03 33.26 -8.44
N TYR A 97 -22.36 32.83 -9.66
CA TYR A 97 -22.38 31.43 -10.09
C TYR A 97 -21.33 31.23 -11.18
N ASP A 98 -20.38 30.32 -10.94
CA ASP A 98 -19.33 30.01 -11.90
C ASP A 98 -18.76 28.62 -11.57
N HIS A 99 -18.34 27.86 -12.57
CA HIS A 99 -17.67 26.56 -12.38
C HIS A 99 -16.14 26.65 -12.36
N HIS A 100 -15.56 27.81 -12.68
CA HIS A 100 -14.12 28.04 -12.61
C HIS A 100 -13.65 28.32 -11.16
N PRO A 101 -12.39 28.00 -10.80
CA PRO A 101 -11.81 28.38 -9.52
C PRO A 101 -11.93 29.88 -9.23
N LEU A 102 -12.05 30.25 -7.94
CA LEU A 102 -12.29 31.65 -7.54
C LEU A 102 -11.06 32.54 -7.81
N GLU A 103 -11.09 33.34 -8.89
CA GLU A 103 -10.01 34.25 -9.33
C GLU A 103 -10.50 35.66 -9.77
N GLY A 104 -11.75 36.04 -9.46
CA GLY A 104 -12.40 37.28 -9.94
C GLY A 104 -12.26 38.57 -9.11
N ASP A 105 -12.73 39.69 -9.69
CA ASP A 105 -12.79 41.04 -9.08
C ASP A 105 -14.22 41.51 -8.73
N ILE A 106 -15.20 40.61 -8.86
CA ILE A 106 -16.60 40.85 -8.48
C ILE A 106 -16.74 40.69 -6.95
N PRO A 107 -17.27 41.69 -6.22
CA PRO A 107 -17.40 41.65 -4.76
C PRO A 107 -18.67 40.89 -4.37
N ALA A 108 -18.71 39.59 -4.64
CA ALA A 108 -19.87 38.75 -4.39
C ALA A 108 -20.14 38.62 -2.87
N THR A 109 -21.40 38.81 -2.49
CA THR A 109 -21.91 38.55 -1.13
C THR A 109 -22.08 37.05 -0.89
N ILE A 110 -22.46 36.31 -1.94
CA ILE A 110 -22.62 34.85 -1.94
C ILE A 110 -22.00 34.30 -3.23
N THR A 111 -21.20 33.26 -3.10
CA THR A 111 -20.56 32.56 -4.22
C THR A 111 -21.02 31.11 -4.28
N GLN A 112 -21.50 30.69 -5.44
CA GLN A 112 -21.80 29.30 -5.78
C GLN A 112 -20.79 28.87 -6.84
N ILE A 113 -19.67 28.33 -6.35
CA ILE A 113 -18.57 27.87 -7.19
C ILE A 113 -18.20 26.46 -6.75
N ASP A 114 -18.22 25.54 -7.70
CA ASP A 114 -17.89 24.14 -7.48
C ASP A 114 -17.26 23.56 -8.75
N ASN A 115 -16.50 22.48 -8.59
CA ASN A 115 -15.80 21.85 -9.71
C ASN A 115 -16.78 20.95 -10.49
N VAL A 116 -17.51 21.54 -11.44
CA VAL A 116 -18.45 20.88 -12.35
C VAL A 116 -18.17 21.27 -13.79
N GLY A 117 -18.71 20.51 -14.75
CA GLY A 117 -18.43 20.73 -16.17
C GLY A 117 -19.07 22.00 -16.75
N ALA A 118 -20.14 22.53 -16.15
CA ALA A 118 -20.83 23.74 -16.60
C ALA A 118 -21.50 24.50 -15.43
N THR A 119 -21.63 25.83 -15.52
CA THR A 119 -22.36 26.65 -14.54
C THR A 119 -23.83 26.24 -14.44
N CYS A 120 -24.43 25.84 -15.57
CA CYS A 120 -25.78 25.28 -15.63
C CYS A 120 -25.98 24.12 -14.65
N THR A 121 -24.97 23.26 -14.45
CA THR A 121 -25.08 22.10 -13.55
C THR A 121 -25.37 22.52 -12.12
N LEU A 122 -24.73 23.60 -11.64
CA LEU A 122 -24.98 24.14 -10.30
C LEU A 122 -26.44 24.60 -10.15
N VAL A 123 -26.94 25.32 -11.16
CA VAL A 123 -28.31 25.85 -11.16
C VAL A 123 -29.34 24.72 -11.24
N VAL A 124 -29.09 23.67 -12.03
CA VAL A 124 -29.96 22.48 -12.12
C VAL A 124 -30.05 21.76 -10.78
N GLU A 125 -28.92 21.56 -10.09
CA GLU A 125 -28.91 20.90 -8.80
C GLU A 125 -29.74 21.66 -7.76
N GLU A 126 -29.65 22.98 -7.76
CA GLU A 126 -30.45 23.83 -6.87
C GLU A 126 -31.94 23.79 -7.25
N LEU A 127 -32.29 23.85 -8.54
CA LEU A 127 -33.67 23.70 -9.01
C LEU A 127 -34.28 22.36 -8.61
N ARG A 128 -33.51 21.27 -8.74
CA ARG A 128 -33.92 19.94 -8.33
C ARG A 128 -34.12 19.84 -6.82
N ALA A 129 -33.24 20.43 -6.02
CA ALA A 129 -33.37 20.46 -4.57
C ALA A 129 -34.62 21.24 -4.10
N ASN A 130 -35.05 22.24 -4.87
CA ASN A 130 -36.25 23.03 -4.61
C ASN A 130 -37.53 22.47 -5.28
N GLU A 131 -37.47 21.28 -5.89
CA GLU A 131 -38.60 20.64 -6.61
C GLU A 131 -39.26 21.56 -7.66
N ALA A 132 -38.47 22.40 -8.32
CA ALA A 132 -38.98 23.35 -9.31
C ALA A 132 -39.38 22.66 -10.63
N SER A 133 -40.53 23.03 -11.19
CA SER A 133 -41.00 22.57 -12.50
C SER A 133 -40.52 23.49 -13.62
N LEU A 134 -39.91 22.94 -14.67
CA LEU A 134 -39.43 23.69 -15.84
C LEU A 134 -40.37 23.53 -17.04
N SER A 135 -40.42 24.55 -17.91
CA SER A 135 -40.98 24.35 -19.25
C SER A 135 -39.99 23.60 -20.15
N ALA A 136 -40.49 22.99 -21.22
CA ALA A 136 -39.65 22.24 -22.17
C ALA A 136 -38.50 23.10 -22.72
N ILE A 137 -38.73 24.39 -22.97
CA ILE A 137 -37.74 25.31 -23.54
C ILE A 137 -36.70 25.73 -22.51
N GLU A 138 -37.10 25.93 -21.26
CA GLU A 138 -36.16 26.17 -20.14
C GLU A 138 -35.28 24.94 -19.90
N ALA A 139 -35.88 23.75 -19.90
CA ALA A 139 -35.12 22.52 -19.78
C ALA A 139 -34.15 22.33 -20.97
N THR A 140 -34.58 22.68 -22.18
CA THR A 140 -33.78 22.58 -23.41
C THR A 140 -32.57 23.53 -23.39
N VAL A 141 -32.77 24.81 -23.03
CA VAL A 141 -31.67 25.79 -23.04
C VAL A 141 -30.64 25.51 -21.94
N MET A 142 -31.08 25.02 -20.78
CA MET A 142 -30.17 24.55 -19.73
C MET A 142 -29.40 23.30 -20.16
N ALA A 143 -30.04 22.38 -20.88
CA ALA A 143 -29.37 21.19 -21.41
C ALA A 143 -28.33 21.58 -22.47
N LEU A 144 -28.66 22.54 -23.35
CA LEU A 144 -27.71 23.10 -24.31
C LEU A 144 -26.49 23.73 -23.64
N GLY A 145 -26.65 24.39 -22.49
CA GLY A 145 -25.54 24.92 -21.70
C GLY A 145 -24.60 23.85 -21.18
N ILE A 146 -25.15 22.77 -20.60
CA ILE A 146 -24.33 21.64 -20.16
C ILE A 146 -23.65 20.95 -21.36
N HIS A 147 -24.37 20.72 -22.46
CA HIS A 147 -23.80 20.10 -23.66
C HIS A 147 -22.64 20.92 -24.24
N ALA A 148 -22.74 22.25 -24.26
CA ALA A 148 -21.72 23.13 -24.80
C ALA A 148 -20.39 23.04 -24.02
N ASP A 149 -20.43 23.13 -22.69
CA ASP A 149 -19.21 23.24 -21.87
C ASP A 149 -18.63 21.88 -21.44
N THR A 150 -19.42 20.82 -21.55
CA THR A 150 -18.97 19.44 -21.31
C THR A 150 -18.60 18.70 -22.59
N GLY A 151 -18.79 19.30 -23.77
CA GLY A 151 -18.63 18.61 -25.05
C GLY A 151 -19.54 17.38 -25.12
N SER A 152 -20.79 17.52 -24.66
CA SER A 152 -21.70 16.39 -24.47
C SER A 152 -21.12 15.27 -23.60
N LEU A 153 -20.53 15.65 -22.46
CA LEU A 153 -19.87 14.76 -21.48
C LEU A 153 -18.56 14.09 -21.95
N THR A 154 -17.97 14.55 -23.06
CA THR A 154 -16.71 13.99 -23.57
C THR A 154 -15.48 14.76 -23.10
N PHE A 155 -15.64 16.01 -22.63
CA PHE A 155 -14.50 16.81 -22.19
C PHE A 155 -13.99 16.38 -20.81
N PRO A 156 -12.68 16.46 -20.53
CA PRO A 156 -12.08 15.98 -19.27
C PRO A 156 -12.62 16.64 -18.00
N GLN A 157 -13.10 17.88 -18.08
CA GLN A 157 -13.73 18.60 -16.96
C GLN A 157 -15.16 18.14 -16.65
N SER A 158 -15.75 17.30 -17.51
CA SER A 158 -17.11 16.77 -17.31
C SER A 158 -17.16 15.85 -16.10
N THR A 159 -18.18 16.00 -15.27
CA THR A 159 -18.35 15.25 -14.04
C THR A 159 -19.62 14.41 -14.08
N SER A 160 -19.72 13.44 -13.16
CA SER A 160 -20.98 12.68 -12.98
C SER A 160 -22.19 13.55 -12.60
N ARG A 161 -21.95 14.77 -12.10
CA ARG A 161 -23.02 15.73 -11.75
C ARG A 161 -23.66 16.31 -13.00
N ASP A 162 -22.87 16.61 -14.02
CA ASP A 162 -23.35 17.09 -15.32
C ASP A 162 -24.27 16.06 -15.98
N ALA A 163 -23.88 14.77 -15.94
CA ALA A 163 -24.70 13.68 -16.45
C ALA A 163 -26.04 13.53 -15.70
N LYS A 164 -26.04 13.70 -14.36
CA LYS A 164 -27.27 13.66 -13.55
C LYS A 164 -28.16 14.88 -13.80
N ALA A 165 -27.57 16.05 -14.01
CA ALA A 165 -28.27 17.26 -14.36
C ALA A 165 -28.95 17.12 -15.73
N LEU A 166 -28.24 16.63 -16.75
CA LEU A 166 -28.82 16.33 -18.06
C LEU A 166 -29.96 15.31 -17.98
N ALA A 167 -29.78 14.21 -17.24
CA ALA A 167 -30.83 13.22 -17.05
C ALA A 167 -32.10 13.84 -16.45
N TRP A 168 -31.96 14.71 -15.45
CA TRP A 168 -33.09 15.41 -14.85
C TRP A 168 -33.74 16.42 -15.80
N LEU A 169 -32.96 17.16 -16.59
CA LEU A 169 -33.50 18.08 -17.60
C LEU A 169 -34.27 17.33 -18.70
N MET A 170 -33.81 16.14 -19.09
CA MET A 170 -34.55 15.26 -20.00
C MET A 170 -35.87 14.78 -19.38
N GLU A 171 -35.89 14.47 -18.08
CA GLU A 171 -37.12 14.15 -17.34
C GLU A 171 -38.10 15.34 -17.31
N GLN A 172 -37.60 16.59 -17.27
CA GLN A 172 -38.40 17.82 -17.37
C GLN A 172 -38.88 18.13 -18.81
N GLY A 173 -38.54 17.30 -19.80
CA GLY A 173 -39.01 17.44 -21.18
C GLY A 173 -38.10 18.27 -22.08
N ALA A 174 -36.79 18.31 -21.83
CA ALA A 174 -35.83 18.90 -22.76
C ALA A 174 -35.94 18.29 -24.17
N ASN A 175 -35.95 19.14 -25.19
CA ASN A 175 -36.17 18.74 -26.58
C ASN A 175 -34.85 18.32 -27.24
N ILE A 176 -34.68 17.01 -27.40
CA ILE A 176 -33.47 16.41 -27.98
C ILE A 176 -33.20 16.89 -29.41
N SER A 177 -34.24 17.15 -30.21
CA SER A 177 -34.06 17.64 -31.59
C SER A 177 -33.45 19.04 -31.62
N LEU A 178 -33.88 19.93 -30.72
CA LEU A 178 -33.30 21.27 -30.58
C LEU A 178 -31.88 21.21 -29.99
N ILE A 179 -31.63 20.26 -29.09
CA ILE A 179 -30.28 20.01 -28.58
C ILE A 179 -29.35 19.57 -29.72
N ALA A 180 -29.79 18.66 -30.58
CA ALA A 180 -28.99 18.22 -31.72
C ALA A 180 -28.76 19.34 -32.75
N GLU A 181 -29.75 20.21 -32.97
CA GLU A 181 -29.65 21.34 -33.91
C GLU A 181 -28.67 22.43 -33.43
N HIS A 182 -28.59 22.66 -32.11
CA HIS A 182 -27.81 23.76 -31.52
C HIS A 182 -26.58 23.33 -30.70
N GLY A 183 -26.43 22.02 -30.41
CA GLY A 183 -25.42 21.46 -29.54
C GLY A 183 -24.07 21.17 -30.21
N GLU A 184 -24.05 21.02 -31.54
CA GLU A 184 -22.80 21.05 -32.32
C GLU A 184 -22.81 22.32 -33.19
N PRO A 185 -21.79 23.19 -33.11
CA PRO A 185 -21.68 24.30 -34.06
C PRO A 185 -21.44 23.71 -35.46
N SER A 186 -22.50 23.64 -36.28
CA SER A 186 -22.36 23.36 -37.70
C SER A 186 -21.33 24.34 -38.27
N LEU A 187 -20.31 23.85 -38.98
CA LEU A 187 -19.34 24.71 -39.67
C LEU A 187 -20.12 25.71 -40.52
N SER A 188 -19.79 27.00 -40.42
CA SER A 188 -20.41 28.01 -41.29
C SER A 188 -20.15 27.66 -42.76
N PRO A 189 -20.97 28.12 -43.73
CA PRO A 189 -20.73 27.80 -45.14
C PRO A 189 -19.31 28.12 -45.61
N GLN A 190 -18.69 29.18 -45.07
CA GLN A 190 -17.29 29.53 -45.34
C GLN A 190 -16.30 28.52 -44.74
N LEU A 191 -16.54 28.06 -43.51
CA LEU A 191 -15.71 27.03 -42.87
C LEU A 191 -15.93 25.63 -43.49
N GLN A 192 -17.12 25.33 -44.02
CA GLN A 192 -17.39 24.10 -44.78
C GLN A 192 -16.55 24.05 -46.05
N THR A 193 -16.47 25.15 -46.79
CA THR A 193 -15.62 25.25 -47.98
C THR A 193 -14.15 25.06 -47.61
N LEU A 194 -13.66 25.74 -46.56
CA LEU A 194 -12.28 25.59 -46.10
C LEU A 194 -11.99 24.18 -45.56
N PHE A 195 -12.95 23.53 -44.90
CA PHE A 195 -12.80 22.16 -44.44
C PHE A 195 -12.71 21.18 -45.62
N SER A 196 -13.54 21.36 -46.66
CA SER A 196 -13.43 20.59 -47.89
C SER A 196 -12.08 20.80 -48.59
N GLU A 197 -11.63 22.05 -48.70
CA GLU A 197 -10.31 22.37 -49.28
C GLU A 197 -9.18 21.77 -48.44
N ALA A 198 -9.31 21.81 -47.10
CA ALA A 198 -8.32 21.24 -46.21
C ALA A 198 -8.27 19.71 -46.32
N LEU A 199 -9.41 19.02 -46.48
CA LEU A 199 -9.44 17.59 -46.74
C LEU A 199 -8.76 17.21 -48.07
N ASP A 200 -8.91 18.04 -49.10
CA ASP A 200 -8.28 17.81 -50.42
C ASP A 200 -6.77 18.07 -50.41
N THR A 201 -6.27 18.90 -49.49
CA THR A 201 -4.88 19.40 -49.50
C THR A 201 -4.04 18.95 -48.30
N VAL A 202 -4.64 18.32 -47.29
CA VAL A 202 -3.95 17.82 -46.11
C VAL A 202 -2.87 16.81 -46.50
N GLN A 203 -1.70 16.96 -45.90
CA GLN A 203 -0.59 16.02 -46.01
C GLN A 203 -0.43 15.30 -44.68
N THR A 204 -0.13 14.01 -44.73
CA THR A 204 0.13 13.19 -43.54
C THR A 204 1.45 12.43 -43.68
N GLU A 205 2.14 12.24 -42.56
CA GLU A 205 3.35 11.45 -42.46
C GLU A 205 3.37 10.72 -41.13
N THR A 206 3.59 9.40 -41.15
CA THR A 206 3.70 8.59 -39.93
C THR A 206 5.15 8.47 -39.52
N ILE A 207 5.47 8.89 -38.30
CA ILE A 207 6.83 8.92 -37.75
C ILE A 207 6.79 8.25 -36.38
N GLN A 208 7.55 7.15 -36.24
CA GLN A 208 7.65 6.41 -34.99
C GLN A 208 6.29 5.95 -34.41
N GLY A 209 5.34 5.64 -35.29
CA GLY A 209 3.98 5.23 -34.92
C GLY A 209 2.99 6.37 -34.69
N TYR A 210 3.45 7.63 -34.72
CA TYR A 210 2.58 8.81 -34.61
C TYR A 210 2.29 9.40 -35.99
N THR A 211 1.04 9.74 -36.25
CA THR A 211 0.61 10.36 -37.51
C THR A 211 0.60 11.87 -37.37
N LEU A 212 1.49 12.54 -38.11
CA LEU A 212 1.55 13.99 -38.19
C LEU A 212 0.83 14.46 -39.46
N GLY A 213 -0.15 15.35 -39.31
CA GLY A 213 -0.85 16.03 -40.39
C GLY A 213 -0.45 17.49 -40.51
N TRP A 214 -0.46 18.05 -41.72
CA TRP A 214 -0.39 19.48 -41.92
C TRP A 214 -1.14 19.93 -43.17
N VAL A 215 -1.63 21.17 -43.14
CA VAL A 215 -2.37 21.75 -44.25
C VAL A 215 -2.09 23.24 -44.38
N PHE A 216 -1.97 23.69 -45.63
CA PHE A 216 -1.78 25.10 -45.98
C PHE A 216 -2.94 25.56 -46.86
N LEU A 217 -3.68 26.55 -46.36
CA LEU A 217 -4.83 27.16 -47.03
C LEU A 217 -4.52 28.62 -47.37
N SER A 218 -5.05 29.09 -48.48
CA SER A 218 -4.89 30.48 -48.93
C SER A 218 -6.25 31.13 -49.17
N GLY A 219 -6.44 32.35 -48.69
CA GLY A 219 -7.73 33.03 -48.76
C GLY A 219 -7.59 34.55 -48.90
N GLU A 220 -8.68 35.21 -49.29
CA GLU A 220 -8.66 36.67 -49.50
C GLU A 220 -8.73 37.47 -48.19
N LYS A 221 -9.30 36.89 -47.13
CA LYS A 221 -9.61 37.59 -45.86
C LYS A 221 -9.42 36.66 -44.67
N PHE A 222 -9.27 37.25 -43.48
CA PHE A 222 -9.28 36.51 -42.22
C PHE A 222 -10.61 35.77 -42.03
N VAL A 223 -10.54 34.48 -41.69
CA VAL A 223 -11.70 33.65 -41.38
C VAL A 223 -11.66 33.27 -39.90
N PRO A 224 -12.60 33.74 -39.07
CA PRO A 224 -12.68 33.32 -37.67
C PRO A 224 -13.21 31.89 -37.55
N GLY A 225 -12.79 31.17 -36.51
CA GLY A 225 -13.30 29.83 -36.20
C GLY A 225 -12.55 28.65 -36.84
N LEU A 226 -11.35 28.88 -37.42
CA LEU A 226 -10.50 27.84 -37.98
C LEU A 226 -10.19 26.69 -36.99
N SER A 227 -10.22 26.93 -35.68
CA SER A 227 -10.02 25.89 -34.67
C SER A 227 -11.01 24.73 -34.80
N SER A 228 -12.26 25.03 -35.17
CA SER A 228 -13.30 24.01 -35.40
C SER A 228 -13.05 23.17 -36.65
N VAL A 229 -12.43 23.78 -37.68
CA VAL A 229 -11.98 23.08 -38.89
C VAL A 229 -10.80 22.17 -38.55
N THR A 230 -9.82 22.67 -37.80
CA THR A 230 -8.66 21.87 -37.36
C THR A 230 -9.08 20.69 -36.47
N GLU A 231 -10.01 20.90 -35.55
CA GLU A 231 -10.54 19.86 -34.65
C GLU A 231 -11.29 18.76 -35.41
N ARG A 232 -12.16 19.14 -36.35
CA ARG A 232 -12.84 18.16 -37.20
C ARG A 232 -11.88 17.46 -38.17
N LEU A 233 -10.83 18.16 -38.63
CA LEU A 233 -9.87 17.62 -39.58
C LEU A 233 -8.95 16.59 -38.93
N ILE A 234 -8.44 16.86 -37.71
CA ILE A 234 -7.57 15.92 -36.98
C ILE A 234 -8.30 14.61 -36.67
N GLU A 235 -9.59 14.68 -36.35
CA GLU A 235 -10.44 13.49 -36.13
C GLU A 235 -10.64 12.70 -37.42
N VAL A 236 -10.92 13.35 -38.55
CA VAL A 236 -11.20 12.68 -39.83
C VAL A 236 -9.97 12.01 -40.42
N ILE A 237 -8.79 12.60 -40.27
CA ILE A 237 -7.54 12.03 -40.77
C ILE A 237 -6.85 11.08 -39.76
N GLU A 238 -7.43 10.91 -38.57
CA GLU A 238 -6.88 10.12 -37.47
C GLU A 238 -5.40 10.46 -37.17
N ALA A 239 -5.08 11.76 -37.11
CA ALA A 239 -3.73 12.23 -36.81
C ALA A 239 -3.52 12.49 -35.31
N ASP A 240 -2.31 12.21 -34.82
CA ASP A 240 -1.89 12.52 -33.45
C ASP A 240 -1.47 13.98 -33.28
N ALA A 241 -1.05 14.63 -34.36
CA ALA A 241 -0.77 16.06 -34.37
C ALA A 241 -1.17 16.66 -35.72
N LEU A 242 -1.74 17.87 -35.71
CA LEU A 242 -2.16 18.59 -36.91
C LEU A 242 -1.73 20.06 -36.85
N LEU A 243 -1.07 20.53 -37.90
CA LEU A 243 -0.80 21.95 -38.15
C LEU A 243 -1.66 22.49 -39.29
N LEU A 244 -2.44 23.52 -39.04
CA LEU A 244 -3.21 24.24 -40.05
C LEU A 244 -2.71 25.68 -40.17
N VAL A 245 -2.29 26.08 -41.37
CA VAL A 245 -1.93 27.47 -41.70
C VAL A 245 -2.90 28.02 -42.71
N HIS A 246 -3.51 29.16 -42.40
CA HIS A 246 -4.35 29.91 -43.33
C HIS A 246 -3.74 31.28 -43.62
N SER A 247 -3.34 31.51 -44.87
CA SER A 247 -2.68 32.72 -45.35
C SER A 247 -3.67 33.67 -46.02
N TYR A 248 -3.63 34.96 -45.67
CA TYR A 248 -4.55 35.97 -46.19
C TYR A 248 -3.96 37.38 -46.18
N PHE A 249 -4.58 38.29 -46.94
CA PHE A 249 -4.22 39.71 -46.94
C PHE A 249 -5.12 40.52 -46.00
N HIS A 250 -4.54 41.44 -45.24
CA HIS A 250 -5.28 42.41 -44.43
C HIS A 250 -4.62 43.78 -44.48
N SER A 251 -5.33 44.79 -44.99
CA SER A 251 -4.83 46.17 -45.08
C SER A 251 -3.48 46.30 -45.80
N ASN A 252 -3.31 45.62 -46.94
CA ASN A 252 -2.06 45.50 -47.72
C ASN A 252 -0.87 44.82 -47.01
N GLU A 253 -1.09 44.17 -45.86
CA GLU A 253 -0.09 43.31 -45.20
C GLU A 253 -0.44 41.82 -45.43
N HIS A 254 0.57 40.99 -45.71
CA HIS A 254 0.41 39.54 -45.77
C HIS A 254 0.44 38.95 -44.36
N ARG A 255 -0.56 38.12 -44.04
CA ARG A 255 -0.74 37.52 -42.71
C ARG A 255 -1.02 36.04 -42.80
N ALA A 256 -0.72 35.33 -41.72
CA ALA A 256 -1.03 33.92 -41.57
C ALA A 256 -1.58 33.62 -40.18
N SER A 257 -2.69 32.88 -40.13
CA SER A 257 -3.23 32.29 -38.90
C SER A 257 -2.80 30.83 -38.84
N LEU A 258 -2.15 30.47 -37.74
CA LEU A 258 -1.62 29.14 -37.48
C LEU A 258 -2.37 28.53 -36.31
N ILE A 259 -2.83 27.29 -36.48
CA ILE A 259 -3.53 26.52 -35.45
C ILE A 259 -2.89 25.15 -35.38
N ALA A 260 -2.51 24.74 -34.17
CA ALA A 260 -1.93 23.44 -33.91
C ALA A 260 -2.78 22.67 -32.90
N ARG A 261 -2.97 21.37 -33.15
CA ARG A 261 -3.57 20.41 -32.22
C ARG A 261 -2.65 19.20 -32.09
N CYS A 262 -2.52 18.65 -30.89
CA CYS A 262 -1.65 17.52 -30.61
C CYS A 262 -2.19 16.69 -29.44
N SER A 263 -2.29 15.37 -29.63
CA SER A 263 -2.63 14.38 -28.61
C SER A 263 -1.39 13.72 -28.00
N ILE A 264 -0.18 13.98 -28.53
CA ILE A 264 1.08 13.38 -28.06
C ILE A 264 1.46 13.97 -26.69
N PRO A 265 1.46 13.18 -25.59
CA PRO A 265 1.57 13.72 -24.23
C PRO A 265 2.91 14.39 -23.91
N THR A 266 3.98 14.07 -24.64
CA THR A 266 5.32 14.63 -24.41
C THR A 266 5.54 15.97 -25.11
N ILE A 267 4.67 16.34 -26.07
CA ILE A 267 4.81 17.55 -26.87
C ILE A 267 4.00 18.67 -26.23
N ASP A 268 4.61 19.85 -26.09
CA ASP A 268 3.94 21.08 -25.68
C ASP A 268 3.87 22.05 -26.85
N LEU A 269 2.67 22.21 -27.43
CA LEU A 269 2.42 23.11 -28.55
C LEU A 269 2.56 24.58 -28.17
N ASN A 270 2.29 24.94 -26.90
CA ASN A 270 2.47 26.31 -26.45
C ASN A 270 3.97 26.68 -26.49
N GLU A 271 4.86 25.81 -26.02
CA GLU A 271 6.31 26.02 -26.13
C GLU A 271 6.79 26.15 -27.59
N ILE A 272 6.15 25.42 -28.52
CA ILE A 272 6.51 25.44 -29.96
C ILE A 272 6.05 26.74 -30.62
N LEU A 273 4.90 27.30 -30.22
CA LEU A 273 4.29 28.45 -30.90
C LEU A 273 4.62 29.81 -30.27
N VAL A 274 5.09 29.86 -29.02
CA VAL A 274 5.54 31.09 -28.34
C VAL A 274 6.59 31.90 -29.13
N PRO A 275 7.62 31.29 -29.77
CA PRO A 275 8.59 32.03 -30.59
C PRO A 275 7.94 32.81 -31.75
N TYR A 276 6.78 32.36 -32.22
CA TYR A 276 6.01 32.98 -33.29
C TYR A 276 4.94 33.95 -32.75
N GLY A 277 4.97 34.31 -31.46
CA GLY A 277 3.96 35.16 -30.83
C GLY A 277 2.61 34.47 -30.64
N GLY A 278 2.60 33.14 -30.68
CA GLY A 278 1.44 32.31 -30.38
C GLY A 278 1.25 32.02 -28.90
N GLY A 279 0.10 31.46 -28.56
CA GLY A 279 -0.24 31.03 -27.21
C GLY A 279 -1.36 30.01 -27.18
N GLY A 280 -1.47 29.27 -26.08
CA GLY A 280 -2.53 28.29 -25.85
C GLY A 280 -2.20 27.29 -24.75
N HIS A 281 -2.74 26.09 -24.89
CA HIS A 281 -2.50 24.94 -24.04
C HIS A 281 -1.51 23.96 -24.68
N LYS A 282 -1.02 23.02 -23.88
CA LYS A 282 -0.10 21.96 -24.30
C LYS A 282 -0.59 21.18 -25.54
N GLN A 283 -1.88 20.86 -25.59
CA GLN A 283 -2.52 20.10 -26.67
C GLN A 283 -3.08 20.97 -27.82
N ALA A 284 -3.06 22.29 -27.65
CA ALA A 284 -3.82 23.20 -28.49
C ALA A 284 -3.29 24.62 -28.42
N ALA A 285 -2.68 25.12 -29.49
CA ALA A 285 -2.18 26.49 -29.51
C ALA A 285 -2.36 27.14 -30.88
N SER A 286 -2.34 28.47 -30.89
CA SER A 286 -2.55 29.26 -32.10
C SER A 286 -1.63 30.47 -32.15
N ALA A 287 -1.32 30.95 -33.35
CA ALA A 287 -0.52 32.14 -33.58
C ALA A 287 -1.07 32.94 -34.76
N ASN A 288 -0.93 34.26 -34.71
CA ASN A 288 -1.24 35.14 -35.84
C ASN A 288 0.01 35.92 -36.24
N LEU A 289 0.45 35.72 -37.47
CA LEU A 289 1.75 36.15 -37.97
C LEU A 289 1.58 37.22 -39.04
N LYS A 290 2.49 38.20 -39.03
CA LYS A 290 2.75 39.08 -40.18
C LYS A 290 3.97 38.53 -40.90
N THR A 291 3.79 37.95 -42.08
CA THR A 291 4.87 37.27 -42.81
C THR A 291 4.55 37.16 -44.29
N ASP A 292 5.55 37.38 -45.14
CA ASP A 292 5.46 37.13 -46.58
C ASP A 292 5.79 35.67 -46.95
N HIS A 293 6.28 34.88 -45.98
CA HIS A 293 6.77 33.50 -46.19
C HIS A 293 6.10 32.46 -45.26
N PRO A 294 4.75 32.34 -45.25
CA PRO A 294 4.07 31.44 -44.32
C PRO A 294 4.31 29.95 -44.59
N GLN A 295 4.67 29.56 -45.82
CA GLN A 295 5.03 28.18 -46.15
C GLN A 295 6.38 27.75 -45.54
N GLU A 296 7.35 28.67 -45.46
CA GLU A 296 8.65 28.38 -44.85
C GLU A 296 8.50 28.13 -43.35
N ILE A 297 7.67 28.93 -42.68
CA ILE A 297 7.34 28.77 -41.26
C ILE A 297 6.64 27.43 -40.99
N LEU A 298 5.68 27.06 -41.85
CA LEU A 298 5.02 25.75 -41.74
C LEU A 298 6.05 24.60 -41.83
N THR A 299 7.01 24.70 -42.76
CA THR A 299 8.06 23.70 -42.94
C THR A 299 8.97 23.60 -41.71
N GLU A 300 9.37 24.74 -41.13
CA GLU A 300 10.18 24.78 -39.91
C GLU A 300 9.46 24.17 -38.70
N LEU A 301 8.16 24.43 -38.56
CA LEU A 301 7.33 23.87 -37.50
C LEU A 301 7.14 22.36 -37.64
N ILE A 302 6.98 21.87 -38.87
CA ILE A 302 6.93 20.43 -39.16
C ILE A 302 8.22 19.78 -38.68
N GLU A 303 9.39 20.26 -39.09
CA GLU A 303 10.69 19.70 -38.67
C GLU A 303 10.91 19.78 -37.16
N THR A 304 10.47 20.88 -36.53
CA THR A 304 10.52 21.02 -35.07
C THR A 304 9.65 19.97 -34.37
N LEU A 305 8.42 19.74 -34.84
CA LEU A 305 7.54 18.70 -34.32
C LEU A 305 8.14 17.32 -34.51
N LYS A 306 8.66 17.00 -35.71
CA LYS A 306 9.33 15.73 -36.00
C LYS A 306 10.45 15.43 -35.01
N SER A 307 11.27 16.43 -34.68
CA SER A 307 12.39 16.28 -33.75
C SER A 307 11.97 16.01 -32.29
N LYS A 308 10.73 16.36 -31.91
CA LYS A 308 10.19 16.22 -30.56
C LYS A 308 9.30 14.99 -30.37
N ILE A 309 9.02 14.23 -31.42
CA ILE A 309 8.25 12.98 -31.33
C ILE A 309 9.04 11.98 -30.47
N PRO A 310 8.44 11.41 -29.41
CA PRO A 310 9.10 10.46 -28.54
C PRO A 310 9.30 9.13 -29.26
N HIS A 311 10.40 8.45 -28.95
CA HIS A 311 10.61 7.11 -29.47
C HIS A 311 9.71 6.13 -28.71
N PRO A 312 8.85 5.34 -29.40
CA PRO A 312 8.04 4.34 -28.75
C PRO A 312 8.94 3.27 -28.11
N PRO A 313 8.50 2.66 -27.00
CA PRO A 313 9.25 1.60 -26.35
C PRO A 313 9.46 0.42 -27.30
N THR A 314 10.64 -0.17 -27.23
CA THR A 314 11.03 -1.29 -28.10
C THR A 314 10.73 -2.65 -27.44
N ALA A 315 10.73 -3.72 -28.23
CA ALA A 315 10.60 -5.09 -27.74
C ALA A 315 11.64 -5.40 -26.65
N ARG A 316 12.86 -4.86 -26.78
CA ARG A 316 13.93 -4.97 -25.79
C ARG A 316 13.55 -4.40 -24.43
N GLU A 317 12.76 -3.33 -24.40
CA GLU A 317 12.31 -2.65 -23.18
C GLU A 317 11.06 -3.32 -22.58
N LEU A 318 10.23 -3.94 -23.42
CA LEU A 318 8.97 -4.58 -23.02
C LEU A 318 9.11 -6.06 -22.63
N MET A 319 10.10 -6.76 -23.20
CA MET A 319 10.17 -8.21 -23.10
C MET A 319 10.49 -8.70 -21.70
N SER A 320 9.88 -9.84 -21.34
CA SER A 320 10.37 -10.66 -20.24
C SER A 320 11.57 -11.48 -20.72
N SER A 321 12.69 -11.35 -20.04
CA SER A 321 13.93 -12.09 -20.33
C SER A 321 14.62 -12.53 -19.03
N PRO A 322 15.26 -13.71 -19.00
CA PRO A 322 15.24 -14.73 -20.05
C PRO A 322 13.92 -15.50 -20.07
N VAL A 323 13.53 -15.96 -21.26
CA VAL A 323 12.30 -16.72 -21.44
C VAL A 323 12.50 -18.18 -21.06
N ARG A 324 11.54 -18.74 -20.32
CA ARG A 324 11.57 -20.14 -19.92
C ARG A 324 11.27 -21.04 -21.11
N THR A 325 12.13 -22.02 -21.34
CA THR A 325 12.02 -22.95 -22.45
C THR A 325 11.86 -24.40 -21.99
N ILE A 326 11.27 -25.23 -22.84
CA ILE A 326 11.16 -26.68 -22.67
C ILE A 326 11.54 -27.38 -23.98
N LEU A 327 11.85 -28.68 -23.91
CA LEU A 327 12.16 -29.48 -25.08
C LEU A 327 10.89 -30.02 -25.73
N PRO A 328 10.92 -30.39 -27.03
CA PRO A 328 9.74 -30.86 -27.74
C PRO A 328 9.19 -32.19 -27.18
N ASP A 329 10.07 -32.99 -26.56
CA ASP A 329 9.76 -34.28 -25.95
C ASP A 329 9.36 -34.19 -24.48
N THR A 330 9.42 -32.99 -23.87
CA THR A 330 8.87 -32.76 -22.53
C THR A 330 7.40 -33.17 -22.50
N THR A 331 6.99 -33.88 -21.45
CA THR A 331 5.60 -34.38 -21.33
C THR A 331 4.63 -33.25 -20.98
N ILE A 332 3.35 -33.40 -21.31
CA ILE A 332 2.30 -32.44 -20.94
C ILE A 332 2.21 -32.25 -19.41
N ASP A 333 2.32 -33.32 -18.62
CA ASP A 333 2.31 -33.27 -17.14
C ASP A 333 3.51 -32.49 -16.58
N GLU A 334 4.68 -32.63 -17.22
CA GLU A 334 5.88 -31.88 -16.84
C GLU A 334 5.77 -30.41 -17.26
N ALA A 335 5.30 -30.14 -18.48
CA ALA A 335 5.06 -28.78 -18.95
C ALA A 335 4.01 -28.06 -18.09
N GLN A 336 2.95 -28.75 -17.63
CA GLN A 336 1.96 -28.18 -16.72
C GLN A 336 2.57 -27.89 -15.35
N ARG A 337 3.38 -28.82 -14.81
CA ARG A 337 4.13 -28.57 -13.57
C ARG A 337 5.04 -27.36 -13.70
N ILE A 338 5.71 -27.17 -14.84
CA ILE A 338 6.53 -25.99 -15.10
C ILE A 338 5.66 -24.72 -15.16
N LEU A 339 4.52 -24.72 -15.89
CA LEU A 339 3.62 -23.56 -15.91
C LEU A 339 3.13 -23.17 -14.52
N LEU A 340 2.70 -24.16 -13.72
CA LEU A 340 2.22 -23.96 -12.36
C LEU A 340 3.33 -23.47 -11.44
N ARG A 341 4.54 -24.04 -11.57
CA ARG A 341 5.72 -23.65 -10.79
C ARG A 341 6.11 -22.19 -10.99
N TYR A 342 6.01 -21.66 -12.21
CA TYR A 342 6.48 -20.32 -12.54
C TYR A 342 5.36 -19.29 -12.79
N GLY A 343 4.10 -19.69 -12.58
CA GLY A 343 2.94 -18.82 -12.79
C GLY A 343 2.79 -18.33 -14.23
N HIS A 344 3.29 -19.10 -15.20
CA HIS A 344 3.26 -18.73 -16.61
C HIS A 344 1.94 -19.18 -17.27
N SER A 345 1.54 -18.47 -18.33
CA SER A 345 0.39 -18.82 -19.17
C SER A 345 0.80 -19.57 -20.46
N GLY A 346 2.09 -19.80 -20.65
CA GLY A 346 2.66 -20.52 -21.79
C GLY A 346 4.18 -20.69 -21.68
N LEU A 347 4.72 -21.62 -22.46
CA LEU A 347 6.16 -21.92 -22.54
C LEU A 347 6.62 -21.86 -24.00
N SER A 348 7.85 -21.39 -24.20
CA SER A 348 8.54 -21.50 -25.48
C SER A 348 9.17 -22.89 -25.58
N VAL A 349 9.09 -23.51 -26.75
CA VAL A 349 9.66 -24.82 -27.02
C VAL A 349 10.87 -24.63 -27.91
N VAL A 350 12.03 -25.09 -27.45
CA VAL A 350 13.30 -25.01 -28.19
C VAL A 350 13.84 -26.40 -28.46
N ASP A 351 14.61 -26.57 -29.53
CA ASP A 351 15.32 -27.81 -29.81
C ASP A 351 16.63 -27.93 -29.00
N GLU A 352 17.41 -28.98 -29.26
CA GLU A 352 18.71 -29.22 -28.60
C GLU A 352 19.75 -28.12 -28.90
N ASN A 353 19.57 -27.35 -29.98
CA ASN A 353 20.44 -26.24 -30.38
C ASN A 353 19.98 -24.88 -29.82
N GLN A 354 18.95 -24.87 -28.96
CA GLN A 354 18.26 -23.68 -28.44
C GLN A 354 17.52 -22.85 -29.50
N GLU A 355 17.21 -23.42 -30.66
CA GLU A 355 16.38 -22.77 -31.67
C GLU A 355 14.90 -22.91 -31.32
N LEU A 356 14.14 -21.84 -31.50
CA LEU A 356 12.71 -21.82 -31.21
C LEU A 356 11.94 -22.65 -32.25
N VAL A 357 11.29 -23.73 -31.80
CA VAL A 357 10.54 -24.67 -32.66
C VAL A 357 9.03 -24.70 -32.39
N GLY A 358 8.59 -24.12 -31.27
CA GLY A 358 7.17 -24.05 -30.96
C GLY A 358 6.85 -23.21 -29.73
N ILE A 359 5.57 -23.06 -29.46
CA ILE A 359 5.04 -22.45 -28.24
C ILE A 359 3.87 -23.29 -27.77
N ILE A 360 3.76 -23.54 -26.47
CA ILE A 360 2.59 -24.19 -25.89
C ILE A 360 1.92 -23.28 -24.87
N SER A 361 0.59 -23.15 -24.94
CA SER A 361 -0.20 -22.36 -23.99
C SER A 361 -0.77 -23.21 -22.86
N ARG A 362 -1.15 -22.57 -21.76
CA ARG A 362 -1.92 -23.20 -20.69
C ARG A 362 -3.19 -23.84 -21.22
N ARG A 363 -3.87 -23.18 -22.17
CA ARG A 363 -5.08 -23.71 -22.81
C ARG A 363 -4.80 -25.03 -23.55
N ASP A 364 -3.68 -25.11 -24.27
CA ASP A 364 -3.29 -26.33 -24.99
C ASP A 364 -2.98 -27.48 -24.03
N LEU A 365 -2.29 -27.19 -22.92
CA LEU A 365 -2.01 -28.17 -21.87
C LEU A 365 -3.29 -28.64 -21.16
N ASP A 366 -4.16 -27.70 -20.75
CA ASP A 366 -5.42 -28.02 -20.07
C ASP A 366 -6.33 -28.88 -20.96
N LEU A 367 -6.36 -28.60 -22.28
CA LEU A 367 -7.08 -29.42 -23.26
C LEU A 367 -6.48 -30.84 -23.35
N ALA A 368 -5.15 -30.95 -23.47
CA ALA A 368 -4.47 -32.24 -23.52
C ALA A 368 -4.71 -33.07 -22.25
N LEU A 369 -4.68 -32.44 -21.08
CA LEU A 369 -4.90 -33.10 -19.79
C LEU A 369 -6.36 -33.52 -19.58
N HIS A 370 -7.31 -32.70 -20.02
CA HIS A 370 -8.74 -33.05 -19.97
C HIS A 370 -9.03 -34.33 -20.77
N HIS A 371 -8.27 -34.57 -21.85
CA HIS A 371 -8.36 -35.79 -22.64
C HIS A 371 -7.41 -36.92 -22.20
N GLY A 372 -6.74 -36.79 -21.05
CA GLY A 372 -5.89 -37.84 -20.47
C GLY A 372 -4.50 -37.98 -21.11
N PHE A 373 -4.04 -36.98 -21.87
CA PHE A 373 -2.76 -37.01 -22.57
C PHE A 373 -1.58 -36.44 -21.77
N GLY A 374 -1.60 -36.52 -20.44
CA GLY A 374 -0.51 -36.01 -19.57
C GLY A 374 0.88 -36.56 -19.91
N HIS A 375 0.94 -37.82 -20.36
CA HIS A 375 2.15 -38.52 -20.77
C HIS A 375 2.63 -38.19 -22.20
N ALA A 376 1.81 -37.53 -23.01
CA ALA A 376 2.16 -37.22 -24.39
C ALA A 376 3.22 -36.11 -24.48
N PRO A 377 4.05 -36.06 -25.53
CA PRO A 377 5.05 -35.02 -25.71
C PRO A 377 4.42 -33.70 -26.18
N VAL A 378 4.97 -32.58 -25.71
CA VAL A 378 4.54 -31.21 -26.02
C VAL A 378 4.54 -30.94 -27.53
N LYS A 379 5.47 -31.52 -28.30
CA LYS A 379 5.54 -31.35 -29.77
C LYS A 379 4.26 -31.73 -30.52
N GLY A 380 3.40 -32.55 -29.92
CA GLY A 380 2.10 -32.94 -30.47
C GLY A 380 1.00 -31.91 -30.28
N TYR A 381 1.16 -30.96 -29.35
CA TYR A 381 0.14 -29.98 -28.96
C TYR A 381 0.59 -28.52 -29.09
N MET A 382 1.90 -28.28 -29.29
CA MET A 382 2.44 -26.94 -29.46
C MET A 382 2.08 -26.30 -30.81
N THR A 383 1.94 -24.98 -30.82
CA THR A 383 1.88 -24.18 -32.05
C THR A 383 3.26 -24.08 -32.68
N ARG A 384 3.38 -24.41 -33.97
CA ARG A 384 4.65 -24.42 -34.72
C ARG A 384 4.84 -23.24 -35.66
N ASN A 385 3.75 -22.65 -36.15
CA ASN A 385 3.81 -21.48 -37.01
C ASN A 385 3.86 -20.23 -36.12
N LEU A 386 5.08 -19.79 -35.81
CA LEU A 386 5.32 -18.73 -34.86
C LEU A 386 5.51 -17.40 -35.56
N LYS A 387 4.93 -16.34 -34.99
CA LYS A 387 5.28 -14.96 -35.32
C LYS A 387 6.28 -14.49 -34.28
N THR A 388 7.41 -13.97 -34.75
CA THR A 388 8.53 -13.53 -33.91
C THR A 388 8.90 -12.10 -34.25
N ILE A 389 9.51 -11.41 -33.28
CA ILE A 389 9.95 -10.01 -33.39
C ILE A 389 11.45 -9.90 -33.08
N THR A 390 12.07 -8.78 -33.44
CA THR A 390 13.47 -8.47 -33.09
C THR A 390 13.52 -7.58 -31.85
N THR A 391 14.69 -7.43 -31.24
CA THR A 391 14.89 -6.57 -30.06
C THR A 391 14.53 -5.11 -30.30
N ASP A 392 14.66 -4.65 -31.55
CA ASP A 392 14.42 -3.25 -31.92
C ASP A 392 13.01 -3.00 -32.48
N THR A 393 12.15 -4.02 -32.54
CA THR A 393 10.74 -3.87 -32.98
C THR A 393 10.00 -2.95 -32.01
N VAL A 394 9.28 -1.94 -32.50
CA VAL A 394 8.61 -0.92 -31.67
C VAL A 394 7.23 -1.35 -31.20
N LEU A 395 6.72 -0.76 -30.10
CA LEU A 395 5.42 -1.08 -29.52
C LEU A 395 4.24 -1.05 -30.53
N PRO A 396 4.09 -0.05 -31.41
CA PRO A 396 3.02 -0.05 -32.41
C PRO A 396 3.07 -1.28 -33.33
N ASP A 397 4.25 -1.64 -33.83
CA ASP A 397 4.42 -2.84 -34.67
C ASP A 397 4.10 -4.13 -33.88
N ILE A 398 4.44 -4.18 -32.60
CA ILE A 398 4.12 -5.30 -31.70
C ILE A 398 2.60 -5.43 -31.54
N GLU A 399 1.89 -4.31 -31.32
CA GLU A 399 0.43 -4.26 -31.22
C GLU A 399 -0.23 -4.73 -32.50
N ASP A 400 0.18 -4.19 -33.64
CA ASP A 400 -0.33 -4.56 -34.96
C ASP A 400 -0.14 -6.04 -35.25
N LEU A 401 1.03 -6.60 -34.93
CA LEU A 401 1.29 -8.03 -35.05
C LEU A 401 0.38 -8.86 -34.12
N MET A 402 0.18 -8.42 -32.88
CA MET A 402 -0.69 -9.12 -31.93
C MET A 402 -2.17 -9.11 -32.34
N VAL A 403 -2.65 -7.99 -32.89
CA VAL A 403 -4.04 -7.82 -33.36
C VAL A 403 -4.25 -8.56 -34.68
N THR A 404 -3.39 -8.32 -35.68
CA THR A 404 -3.52 -8.87 -37.03
C THR A 404 -3.51 -10.41 -37.04
N TYR A 405 -2.65 -11.01 -36.22
CA TYR A 405 -2.49 -12.46 -36.18
C TYR A 405 -3.21 -13.13 -34.99
N ASP A 406 -3.95 -12.36 -34.18
CA ASP A 406 -4.55 -12.77 -32.89
C ASP A 406 -3.59 -13.60 -32.02
N VAL A 407 -2.35 -13.12 -31.90
CA VAL A 407 -1.32 -13.76 -31.07
C VAL A 407 -1.20 -13.03 -29.74
N GLY A 408 -1.32 -13.78 -28.64
CA GLY A 408 -1.17 -13.22 -27.29
C GLY A 408 0.27 -13.09 -26.81
N ARG A 409 1.24 -13.59 -27.59
CA ARG A 409 2.66 -13.65 -27.23
C ARG A 409 3.56 -13.67 -28.45
N LEU A 410 4.62 -12.87 -28.41
CA LEU A 410 5.59 -12.70 -29.49
C LEU A 410 7.00 -13.00 -28.93
N PRO A 411 7.62 -14.11 -29.32
CA PRO A 411 9.03 -14.38 -29.01
C PRO A 411 9.94 -13.36 -29.67
N VAL A 412 10.91 -12.90 -28.90
CA VAL A 412 11.95 -11.96 -29.35
C VAL A 412 13.19 -12.76 -29.72
N LEU A 413 13.62 -12.65 -30.98
CA LEU A 413 14.82 -13.30 -31.49
C LEU A 413 15.94 -12.28 -31.71
N GLU A 414 17.17 -12.63 -31.34
CA GLU A 414 18.39 -11.90 -31.69
C GLU A 414 19.37 -12.91 -32.30
N ASN A 415 19.82 -12.67 -33.54
CA ASN A 415 20.66 -13.63 -34.29
C ASN A 415 20.10 -15.07 -34.36
N HIS A 416 18.79 -15.22 -34.57
CA HIS A 416 18.05 -16.51 -34.58
C HIS A 416 17.98 -17.24 -33.24
N GLN A 417 18.53 -16.69 -32.16
CA GLN A 417 18.40 -17.24 -30.81
C GLN A 417 17.25 -16.57 -30.06
N LEU A 418 16.54 -17.38 -29.28
CA LEU A 418 15.44 -16.92 -28.45
C LEU A 418 15.98 -16.13 -27.24
N LEU A 419 15.75 -14.82 -27.23
CA LEU A 419 16.22 -13.93 -26.18
C LEU A 419 15.15 -13.64 -25.12
N GLY A 420 13.90 -13.44 -25.55
CA GLY A 420 12.82 -13.03 -24.65
C GLY A 420 11.43 -13.27 -25.23
N ILE A 421 10.40 -12.80 -24.53
CA ILE A 421 9.02 -12.85 -24.98
C ILE A 421 8.26 -11.59 -24.56
N VAL A 422 7.47 -11.03 -25.47
CA VAL A 422 6.52 -9.95 -25.18
C VAL A 422 5.11 -10.54 -25.15
N THR A 423 4.38 -10.32 -24.06
CA THR A 423 2.99 -10.80 -23.91
C THR A 423 1.98 -9.66 -24.01
N ARG A 424 0.73 -10.00 -24.34
CA ARG A 424 -0.39 -9.03 -24.37
C ARG A 424 -0.52 -8.25 -23.05
N THR A 425 -0.21 -8.89 -21.92
CA THR A 425 -0.20 -8.23 -20.61
C THR A 425 0.89 -7.17 -20.49
N ASP A 426 2.06 -7.37 -21.12
CA ASP A 426 3.17 -6.42 -21.07
C ASP A 426 2.84 -5.18 -21.92
N VAL A 427 2.24 -5.38 -23.09
CA VAL A 427 1.68 -4.31 -23.96
C VAL A 427 0.61 -3.50 -23.22
N LEU A 428 -0.41 -4.15 -22.66
CA LEU A 428 -1.50 -3.48 -21.94
C LEU A 428 -1.02 -2.70 -20.71
N ARG A 429 0.03 -3.18 -20.04
CA ARG A 429 0.63 -2.47 -18.91
C ARG A 429 1.30 -1.18 -19.36
N GLN A 430 2.06 -1.23 -20.46
CA GLN A 430 2.73 -0.05 -21.01
C GLN A 430 1.71 1.02 -21.41
N LEU A 431 0.65 0.63 -22.13
CA LEU A 431 -0.44 1.52 -22.52
C LEU A 431 -1.15 2.17 -21.32
N HIS A 432 -1.31 1.44 -20.20
CA HIS A 432 -1.90 2.00 -18.98
C HIS A 432 -0.96 2.98 -18.25
N GLN A 433 0.35 2.75 -18.28
CA GLN A 433 1.31 3.69 -17.68
C GLN A 433 1.33 5.03 -18.43
N GLU A 434 1.18 5.00 -19.76
CA GLU A 434 1.11 6.21 -20.61
C GLU A 434 -0.21 6.98 -20.45
N ARG A 435 -1.33 6.29 -20.27
CA ARG A 435 -2.64 6.93 -19.98
C ARG A 435 -2.77 7.43 -18.54
N GLY A 436 -2.07 6.81 -17.59
CA GLY A 436 -2.09 7.19 -16.17
C GLY A 436 -1.52 8.59 -15.88
N THR A 437 -0.81 9.19 -16.85
CA THR A 437 -0.38 10.60 -16.80
C THR A 437 -1.47 11.61 -17.13
N GLU A 438 -2.63 11.19 -17.65
CA GLU A 438 -3.65 12.09 -18.20
C GLU A 438 -4.90 12.29 -17.32
N ASN A 439 -5.30 11.33 -16.48
CA ASN A 439 -6.50 11.46 -15.63
C ASN A 439 -6.16 11.80 -14.17
N LYS A 440 -6.38 13.06 -13.80
CA LYS A 440 -6.09 13.63 -12.48
C LYS A 440 -7.24 13.40 -11.50
N ASP A 441 -7.19 12.29 -10.76
CA ASP A 441 -7.74 12.25 -9.40
C ASP A 441 -6.68 12.73 -8.41
N GLN A 442 -6.96 13.85 -7.72
CA GLN A 442 -6.04 14.50 -6.78
C GLN A 442 -5.56 13.58 -5.64
N ASP A 443 -6.29 12.50 -5.32
CA ASP A 443 -5.89 11.53 -4.30
C ASP A 443 -4.84 10.52 -4.79
N HIS A 444 -4.77 10.19 -6.09
CA HIS A 444 -3.77 9.24 -6.60
C HIS A 444 -2.35 9.84 -6.64
N GLN A 445 -2.22 11.15 -6.86
CA GLN A 445 -0.92 11.84 -6.88
C GLN A 445 -0.27 12.00 -5.51
N SER A 446 -1.00 12.09 -4.39
CA SER A 446 -0.38 12.34 -3.07
C SER A 446 0.74 11.33 -2.72
N LEU A 447 0.57 10.04 -3.05
CA LEU A 447 1.61 9.02 -2.84
C LEU A 447 2.45 8.73 -4.09
N VAL A 448 1.88 8.75 -5.31
CA VAL A 448 2.66 8.48 -6.53
C VAL A 448 3.59 9.66 -6.86
N SER A 449 3.15 10.92 -6.76
CA SER A 449 4.02 12.10 -6.87
C SER A 449 4.94 12.28 -5.66
N ALA A 450 4.62 11.72 -4.49
CA ALA A 450 5.61 11.59 -3.42
C ALA A 450 6.72 10.57 -3.75
N CYS A 451 6.47 9.64 -4.68
CA CYS A 451 7.41 8.58 -5.08
C CYS A 451 8.08 8.80 -6.44
N LEU A 452 7.53 9.65 -7.31
CA LEU A 452 8.24 10.15 -8.47
C LEU A 452 9.34 11.09 -7.97
N LEU A 453 10.53 10.53 -7.72
CA LEU A 453 11.89 11.09 -7.82
C LEU A 453 12.43 12.23 -6.91
N PRO A 454 11.84 13.42 -6.65
CA PRO A 454 12.51 14.39 -5.78
C PRO A 454 12.44 14.11 -4.27
N ASN A 455 11.47 13.31 -3.80
CA ASN A 455 11.19 13.15 -2.35
C ASN A 455 11.76 11.86 -1.72
N PHE A 456 12.12 10.83 -2.50
CA PHE A 456 12.69 9.59 -1.94
C PHE A 456 14.02 9.83 -1.21
N LYS A 457 14.93 10.57 -1.85
CA LYS A 457 16.22 10.96 -1.26
C LYS A 457 16.05 11.78 0.02
N GLN A 458 15.01 12.63 0.08
CA GLN A 458 14.78 13.54 1.21
C GLN A 458 14.21 12.82 2.45
N ARG A 459 13.64 11.62 2.29
CA ARG A 459 13.06 10.82 3.38
C ARG A 459 14.06 9.89 4.07
N LEU A 460 15.19 9.60 3.41
CA LEU A 460 16.25 8.75 3.93
C LEU A 460 17.37 9.59 4.52
N ARG A 461 18.08 9.03 5.50
CA ARG A 461 19.30 9.64 6.01
C ARG A 461 20.35 9.82 4.91
N PRO A 462 21.07 10.95 4.87
CA PRO A 462 22.11 11.19 3.87
C PRO A 462 23.16 10.07 3.79
N GLU A 463 23.54 9.50 4.93
CA GLU A 463 24.53 8.43 5.06
C GLU A 463 24.01 7.13 4.43
N LEU A 464 22.75 6.80 4.68
CA LEU A 464 22.10 5.64 4.09
C LEU A 464 21.93 5.81 2.57
N TRP A 465 21.52 7.01 2.11
CA TRP A 465 21.43 7.29 0.69
C TRP A 465 22.78 7.19 -0.02
N LYS A 466 23.87 7.62 0.62
CA LYS A 466 25.23 7.48 0.11
C LYS A 466 25.60 6.01 -0.08
N LEU A 467 25.30 5.15 0.91
CA LEU A 467 25.51 3.71 0.82
C LEU A 467 24.68 3.06 -0.30
N LEU A 468 23.39 3.39 -0.41
CA LEU A 468 22.51 2.87 -1.47
C LEU A 468 22.94 3.33 -2.86
N SER A 469 23.39 4.58 -3.00
CA SER A 469 23.91 5.13 -4.25
C SER A 469 25.21 4.43 -4.67
N PHE A 470 26.07 4.13 -3.71
CA PHE A 470 27.29 3.36 -3.94
C PHE A 470 26.97 1.93 -4.38
N ALA A 471 26.05 1.24 -3.68
CA ALA A 471 25.57 -0.08 -4.07
C ALA A 471 24.99 -0.10 -5.49
N ALA A 472 24.17 0.90 -5.83
CA ALA A 472 23.59 1.04 -7.16
C ALA A 472 24.67 1.24 -8.24
N THR A 473 25.70 2.04 -7.95
CA THR A 473 26.82 2.28 -8.86
C THR A 473 27.63 1.00 -9.10
N GLU A 474 27.93 0.24 -8.04
CA GLU A 474 28.66 -1.03 -8.15
C GLU A 474 27.85 -2.11 -8.88
N ALA A 475 26.54 -2.18 -8.67
CA ALA A 475 25.64 -3.05 -9.41
C ALA A 475 25.61 -2.66 -10.91
N GLN A 476 25.51 -1.37 -11.21
CA GLN A 476 25.44 -0.87 -12.59
C GLN A 476 26.75 -1.12 -13.36
N LYS A 477 27.92 -0.97 -12.73
CA LYS A 477 29.23 -1.32 -13.33
C LYS A 477 29.30 -2.79 -13.79
N ARG A 478 28.55 -3.67 -13.12
CA ARG A 478 28.49 -5.11 -13.41
C ARG A 478 27.32 -5.49 -14.33
N GLY A 479 26.58 -4.50 -14.83
CA GLY A 479 25.42 -4.74 -15.71
C GLY A 479 24.22 -5.32 -14.97
N TRP A 480 24.00 -4.94 -13.71
CA TRP A 480 22.86 -5.36 -12.90
C TRP A 480 21.91 -4.22 -12.58
N HIS A 481 20.65 -4.56 -12.38
CA HIS A 481 19.66 -3.71 -11.74
C HIS A 481 19.63 -3.98 -10.25
N LEU A 482 19.58 -2.92 -9.45
CA LEU A 482 19.45 -3.00 -8.00
C LEU A 482 18.12 -2.43 -7.57
N TYR A 483 17.41 -3.17 -6.73
CA TYR A 483 16.11 -2.78 -6.21
C TYR A 483 16.11 -2.80 -4.68
N LEU A 484 15.54 -1.75 -4.08
CA LEU A 484 15.09 -1.79 -2.70
C LEU A 484 13.72 -2.45 -2.68
N VAL A 485 13.48 -3.46 -1.84
CA VAL A 485 12.24 -4.26 -1.90
C VAL A 485 11.58 -4.44 -0.54
N GLY A 486 10.31 -4.83 -0.55
CA GLY A 486 9.67 -5.39 0.63
C GLY A 486 9.28 -4.37 1.70
N GLY A 487 9.55 -4.73 2.96
CA GLY A 487 9.11 -3.96 4.13
C GLY A 487 9.67 -2.55 4.17
N ALA A 488 10.90 -2.34 3.68
CA ALA A 488 11.53 -1.03 3.60
C ALA A 488 10.74 -0.09 2.69
N VAL A 489 10.32 -0.55 1.51
CA VAL A 489 9.50 0.25 0.57
C VAL A 489 8.16 0.61 1.21
N ARG A 490 7.48 -0.37 1.80
CA ARG A 490 6.21 -0.15 2.52
C ARG A 490 6.34 0.92 3.61
N ASP A 491 7.36 0.82 4.45
CA ASP A 491 7.54 1.71 5.59
C ASP A 491 7.91 3.13 5.14
N ILE A 492 8.64 3.28 4.02
CA ILE A 492 8.89 4.58 3.36
C ILE A 492 7.58 5.21 2.84
N LEU A 493 6.69 4.39 2.27
CA LEU A 493 5.41 4.84 1.73
C LEU A 493 4.42 5.27 2.82
N LEU A 494 4.44 4.60 3.98
CA LEU A 494 3.57 4.92 5.12
C LEU A 494 4.02 6.14 5.92
N ALA A 495 5.26 6.61 5.73
CA ALA A 495 5.77 7.79 6.42
C ALA A 495 5.09 9.08 5.93
N ASN A 496 4.61 9.89 6.87
CA ASN A 496 3.77 11.05 6.60
C ASN A 496 4.63 12.29 6.28
N PRO A 497 4.51 12.91 5.08
CA PRO A 497 5.36 14.03 4.65
C PRO A 497 5.17 15.34 5.44
N GLN A 498 4.10 15.47 6.23
CA GLN A 498 3.78 16.69 6.99
C GLN A 498 4.32 16.70 8.43
N GLN A 499 4.94 15.60 8.89
CA GLN A 499 5.66 15.56 10.16
C GLN A 499 7.14 15.91 9.92
N THR A 500 7.52 17.13 10.30
CA THR A 500 8.86 17.73 10.10
C THR A 500 9.99 17.11 10.95
N ASP A 501 9.74 16.04 11.70
CA ASP A 501 10.70 15.42 12.64
C ASP A 501 11.15 13.99 12.27
N SER A 502 10.76 13.43 11.12
CA SER A 502 10.94 12.00 10.87
C SER A 502 11.84 11.68 9.66
N GLU A 503 13.16 11.75 9.84
CA GLU A 503 14.04 10.84 9.10
C GLU A 503 13.61 9.40 9.40
N ILE A 504 13.37 8.60 8.36
CA ILE A 504 12.93 7.22 8.56
C ILE A 504 14.15 6.37 8.96
N PHE A 505 14.16 5.88 10.20
CA PHE A 505 15.20 4.96 10.66
C PHE A 505 14.91 3.55 10.17
N LEU A 506 15.49 3.18 9.01
CA LEU A 506 15.48 1.82 8.51
C LEU A 506 16.69 1.08 9.07
N GLN A 507 16.46 0.16 10.00
CA GLN A 507 17.50 -0.74 10.55
C GLN A 507 17.65 -2.03 9.74
N ASP A 508 16.61 -2.43 9.01
CA ASP A 508 16.59 -3.65 8.19
C ASP A 508 16.24 -3.28 6.75
N ILE A 509 17.13 -3.62 5.81
CA ILE A 509 17.01 -3.25 4.39
C ILE A 509 17.20 -4.48 3.52
N ASP A 510 16.22 -4.76 2.67
CA ASP A 510 16.29 -5.81 1.66
C ASP A 510 16.65 -5.21 0.29
N LEU A 511 17.79 -5.65 -0.26
CA LEU A 511 18.22 -5.34 -1.61
C LEU A 511 18.14 -6.58 -2.51
N VAL A 512 17.60 -6.40 -3.70
CA VAL A 512 17.52 -7.46 -4.72
C VAL A 512 18.28 -7.04 -5.97
N VAL A 513 19.17 -7.92 -6.41
CA VAL A 513 19.94 -7.79 -7.65
C VAL A 513 19.24 -8.58 -8.75
N ASP A 514 18.90 -7.93 -9.85
CA ASP A 514 18.38 -8.56 -11.07
C ASP A 514 19.36 -8.31 -12.23
N GLY A 515 19.45 -9.26 -13.15
CA GLY A 515 20.26 -9.08 -14.36
C GLY A 515 19.49 -8.25 -15.39
N PHE A 516 20.19 -7.47 -16.23
CA PHE A 516 19.54 -6.67 -17.28
C PHE A 516 18.69 -7.54 -18.24
N HIS A 517 19.35 -8.47 -18.95
CA HIS A 517 18.76 -9.25 -20.06
C HIS A 517 19.14 -10.74 -20.01
N ARG A 518 19.77 -11.18 -18.92
CA ARG A 518 20.09 -12.56 -18.58
C ARG A 518 19.82 -12.69 -17.09
N VAL A 519 19.40 -13.88 -16.61
CA VAL A 519 19.34 -14.11 -15.16
C VAL A 519 20.69 -13.73 -14.58
N ALA A 520 20.70 -12.90 -13.54
CA ALA A 520 21.94 -12.57 -12.83
C ALA A 520 22.68 -13.86 -12.48
N GLU A 521 24.01 -13.87 -12.65
CA GLU A 521 24.80 -15.05 -12.28
C GLU A 521 24.49 -15.46 -10.85
N VAL A 522 24.38 -16.77 -10.62
CA VAL A 522 24.10 -17.32 -9.29
C VAL A 522 25.17 -16.79 -8.32
N GLY A 523 24.75 -15.94 -7.37
CA GLY A 523 25.65 -15.27 -6.43
C GLY A 523 25.91 -13.77 -6.68
N ALA A 524 25.23 -13.13 -7.65
CA ALA A 524 25.37 -11.68 -7.89
C ALA A 524 25.16 -10.81 -6.64
N GLY A 525 24.19 -11.18 -5.79
CA GLY A 525 23.99 -10.52 -4.49
C GLY A 525 25.18 -10.66 -3.54
N VAL A 526 25.86 -11.82 -3.55
CA VAL A 526 27.06 -12.08 -2.73
C VAL A 526 28.24 -11.26 -3.25
N GLU A 527 28.42 -11.16 -4.56
CA GLU A 527 29.48 -10.36 -5.17
C GLU A 527 29.28 -8.86 -4.91
N LEU A 528 28.03 -8.37 -4.98
CA LEU A 528 27.72 -7.01 -4.58
C LEU A 528 28.03 -6.76 -3.10
N ALA A 529 27.67 -7.69 -2.21
CA ALA A 529 27.96 -7.58 -0.79
C ALA A 529 29.47 -7.55 -0.49
N LYS A 530 30.28 -8.36 -1.19
CA LYS A 530 31.74 -8.31 -1.09
C LYS A 530 32.31 -6.97 -1.56
N ALA A 531 31.78 -6.40 -2.63
CA ALA A 531 32.20 -5.09 -3.13
C ALA A 531 31.87 -3.98 -2.11
N LEU A 532 30.71 -4.04 -1.47
CA LEU A 532 30.33 -3.12 -0.39
C LEU A 532 31.22 -3.26 0.83
N GLN A 533 31.57 -4.50 1.24
CA GLN A 533 32.46 -4.73 2.38
C GLN A 533 33.86 -4.13 2.17
N ALA A 534 34.37 -4.10 0.94
CA ALA A 534 35.69 -3.55 0.64
C ALA A 534 35.79 -2.04 0.99
N ASP A 535 34.73 -1.29 0.74
CA ASP A 535 34.65 0.15 1.05
C ASP A 535 34.11 0.43 2.46
N TYR A 536 33.41 -0.54 3.07
CA TYR A 536 32.90 -0.48 4.44
C TYR A 536 33.48 -1.62 5.30
N PRO A 537 34.78 -1.56 5.67
CA PRO A 537 35.45 -2.64 6.41
C PRO A 537 34.95 -2.83 7.84
N SER A 538 34.17 -1.89 8.39
CA SER A 538 33.48 -2.03 9.67
C SER A 538 32.29 -3.00 9.60
N ALA A 539 31.77 -3.28 8.40
CA ALA A 539 30.65 -4.17 8.18
C ALA A 539 31.07 -5.64 8.22
N ARG A 540 30.34 -6.45 9.00
CA ARG A 540 30.50 -7.91 9.01
C ARG A 540 29.68 -8.51 7.88
N LEU A 541 30.35 -9.23 6.98
CA LEU A 541 29.71 -9.99 5.91
C LEU A 541 29.41 -11.43 6.36
N GLU A 542 28.15 -11.85 6.25
CA GLU A 542 27.72 -13.23 6.42
C GLU A 542 27.14 -13.75 5.09
N VAL A 543 27.69 -14.86 4.58
CA VAL A 543 27.26 -15.44 3.30
C VAL A 543 26.53 -16.76 3.56
N HIS A 544 25.31 -16.87 3.05
CA HIS A 544 24.48 -18.07 3.17
C HIS A 544 24.45 -18.82 1.84
N GLY A 545 25.37 -19.77 1.68
CA GLY A 545 25.61 -20.47 0.40
C GLY A 545 24.42 -21.28 -0.15
N GLU A 546 23.54 -21.82 0.70
CA GLU A 546 22.36 -22.58 0.26
C GLU A 546 21.28 -21.70 -0.38
N PHE A 547 21.22 -20.42 -0.03
CA PHE A 547 20.19 -19.47 -0.49
C PHE A 547 20.74 -18.36 -1.39
N GLN A 548 22.07 -18.34 -1.60
CA GLN A 548 22.78 -17.35 -2.42
C GLN A 548 22.49 -15.90 -1.99
N THR A 549 22.34 -15.70 -0.69
CA THR A 549 22.12 -14.41 -0.04
C THR A 549 23.34 -14.02 0.79
N ALA A 550 23.55 -12.72 0.93
CA ALA A 550 24.56 -12.16 1.79
C ALA A 550 23.95 -11.11 2.72
N ALA A 551 24.36 -11.09 3.97
CA ALA A 551 23.98 -10.09 4.96
C ALA A 551 25.21 -9.24 5.32
N LEU A 552 25.05 -7.92 5.33
CA LEU A 552 26.02 -6.96 5.85
C LEU A 552 25.48 -6.35 7.14
N LEU A 553 26.23 -6.51 8.22
CA LEU A 553 25.84 -6.05 9.55
C LEU A 553 26.81 -4.99 10.08
N TRP A 554 26.28 -3.83 10.42
CA TRP A 554 26.95 -2.79 11.18
C TRP A 554 26.54 -2.88 12.66
N HIS A 555 27.46 -2.60 13.57
CA HIS A 555 27.20 -2.64 15.01
C HIS A 555 27.72 -1.37 15.69
N ASN A 556 26.80 -0.54 16.21
CA ASN A 556 27.11 0.76 16.83
C ASN A 556 28.05 1.62 15.97
N ASP A 557 27.86 1.60 14.65
CA ASP A 557 28.65 2.39 13.72
C ASP A 557 28.42 3.91 13.95
N PRO A 558 29.45 4.76 13.87
CA PRO A 558 29.31 6.19 14.13
C PRO A 558 28.35 6.91 13.17
N GLU A 559 28.21 6.42 11.93
CA GLU A 559 27.36 7.02 10.89
C GLU A 559 26.09 6.19 10.65
N LEU A 560 26.20 4.85 10.65
CA LEU A 560 25.11 3.94 10.29
C LEU A 560 24.46 3.21 11.47
N ASP A 561 24.96 3.41 12.70
CA ASP A 561 24.50 2.76 13.93
C ASP A 561 24.44 1.21 13.78
N SER A 562 23.28 0.59 14.00
CA SER A 562 23.09 -0.85 13.94
C SER A 562 22.22 -1.22 12.73
N LEU A 563 22.81 -1.09 11.54
CA LEU A 563 22.18 -1.35 10.25
C LEU A 563 22.39 -2.81 9.79
N TRP A 564 21.33 -3.44 9.30
CA TRP A 564 21.33 -4.73 8.64
C TRP A 564 20.88 -4.57 7.20
N ILE A 565 21.74 -4.95 6.25
CA ILE A 565 21.41 -5.03 4.82
C ILE A 565 21.47 -6.48 4.35
N ASP A 566 20.32 -7.01 3.94
CA ASP A 566 20.22 -8.29 3.25
C ASP A 566 20.26 -8.07 1.74
N ILE A 567 21.18 -8.74 1.06
CA ILE A 567 21.36 -8.66 -0.39
C ILE A 567 21.11 -10.04 -0.99
N ALA A 568 20.10 -10.11 -1.84
CA ALA A 568 19.69 -11.32 -2.51
C ALA A 568 19.78 -11.17 -4.04
N THR A 569 20.07 -12.27 -4.72
CA THR A 569 19.83 -12.35 -6.16
C THR A 569 18.34 -12.63 -6.38
N ALA A 570 17.71 -11.94 -7.33
CA ALA A 570 16.29 -12.14 -7.65
C ALA A 570 16.03 -13.62 -7.97
N ARG A 571 14.99 -14.19 -7.37
CA ARG A 571 14.74 -15.64 -7.42
C ARG A 571 13.27 -16.00 -7.40
N THR A 572 12.97 -17.15 -7.97
CA THR A 572 11.71 -17.88 -7.81
C THR A 572 11.82 -18.90 -6.69
N GLU A 573 10.70 -19.17 -6.03
CA GLU A 573 10.62 -20.19 -4.96
C GLU A 573 9.59 -21.24 -5.36
N PHE A 574 9.95 -22.51 -5.22
CA PHE A 574 9.05 -23.64 -5.47
C PHE A 574 8.95 -24.53 -4.23
N TYR A 575 7.72 -24.85 -3.83
CA TYR A 575 7.45 -25.72 -2.69
C TYR A 575 7.16 -27.14 -3.20
N PRO A 576 8.07 -28.13 -3.01
CA PRO A 576 7.88 -29.48 -3.52
C PRO A 576 6.65 -30.18 -2.90
N TYR A 577 6.28 -29.77 -1.69
CA TYR A 577 5.04 -30.15 -1.02
C TYR A 577 4.64 -29.05 -0.01
N PRO A 578 3.36 -29.01 0.43
CA PRO A 578 2.90 -28.03 1.41
C PRO A 578 3.76 -27.98 2.68
N ALA A 579 4.17 -26.77 3.06
CA ALA A 579 4.99 -26.47 4.22
C ALA A 579 6.46 -26.95 4.19
N ALA A 580 6.96 -27.35 3.01
CA ALA A 580 8.39 -27.61 2.79
C ALA A 580 9.23 -26.32 2.78
N ASN A 581 10.55 -26.46 2.84
CA ASN A 581 11.44 -25.36 2.41
C ASN A 581 11.31 -25.18 0.90
N PRO A 582 11.32 -23.93 0.41
CA PRO A 582 11.31 -23.69 -1.02
C PRO A 582 12.67 -24.04 -1.63
N GLU A 583 12.63 -24.61 -2.84
CA GLU A 583 13.77 -24.65 -3.74
C GLU A 583 13.88 -23.31 -4.48
N VAL A 584 15.09 -22.76 -4.57
CA VAL A 584 15.35 -21.43 -5.14
C VAL A 584 16.04 -21.53 -6.50
N GLU A 585 15.64 -20.66 -7.42
CA GLU A 585 16.25 -20.53 -8.74
C GLU A 585 16.28 -19.06 -9.15
N ALA A 586 17.39 -18.58 -9.69
CA ALA A 586 17.52 -17.18 -10.07
C ALA A 586 16.52 -16.77 -11.18
N SER A 587 15.95 -15.58 -11.08
CA SER A 587 14.83 -15.11 -11.92
C SER A 587 14.78 -13.59 -12.01
N SER A 588 13.75 -13.04 -12.68
CA SER A 588 13.50 -11.59 -12.71
C SER A 588 12.89 -11.04 -11.41
N ILE A 589 12.98 -9.71 -11.23
CA ILE A 589 12.41 -8.98 -10.09
C ILE A 589 10.89 -9.20 -9.95
N ARG A 590 10.16 -9.30 -11.06
CA ARG A 590 8.70 -9.56 -11.04
C ARG A 590 8.38 -10.89 -10.37
N GLN A 591 9.17 -11.91 -10.66
CA GLN A 591 9.01 -13.23 -10.06
C GLN A 591 9.45 -13.27 -8.60
N ASP A 592 10.49 -12.51 -8.23
CA ASP A 592 10.89 -12.34 -6.83
C ASP A 592 9.82 -11.64 -5.99
N LEU A 593 9.10 -10.67 -6.56
CA LEU A 593 7.99 -10.02 -5.88
C LEU A 593 6.75 -10.93 -5.78
N TYR A 594 6.48 -11.76 -6.79
CA TYR A 594 5.31 -12.67 -6.80
C TYR A 594 5.37 -13.74 -5.70
N ARG A 595 6.56 -14.25 -5.37
CA ARG A 595 6.73 -15.27 -4.32
C ARG A 595 6.54 -14.75 -2.88
N ARG A 596 6.39 -13.43 -2.71
CA ARG A 596 6.25 -12.79 -1.39
C ARG A 596 4.90 -13.12 -0.75
N ASP A 597 4.69 -12.61 0.46
CA ASP A 597 3.51 -12.95 1.27
C ASP A 597 2.29 -12.10 0.90
N PHE A 598 2.45 -10.78 0.86
CA PHE A 598 1.36 -9.82 0.67
C PHE A 598 1.71 -8.74 -0.35
N THR A 599 0.68 -8.21 -1.02
CA THR A 599 0.81 -7.13 -2.02
C THR A 599 1.58 -5.92 -1.48
N ILE A 600 1.29 -5.50 -0.26
CA ILE A 600 1.96 -4.39 0.43
C ILE A 600 3.46 -4.61 0.69
N ASN A 601 3.92 -5.87 0.66
CA ASN A 601 5.32 -6.27 0.78
C ASN A 601 5.92 -6.71 -0.57
N ALA A 602 5.14 -6.67 -1.65
CA ALA A 602 5.53 -7.02 -3.01
C ALA A 602 5.78 -5.78 -3.86
N LEU A 603 6.40 -4.78 -3.24
CA LEU A 603 6.78 -3.50 -3.84
C LEU A 603 8.30 -3.42 -3.98
N ALA A 604 8.78 -2.76 -5.04
CA ALA A 604 10.19 -2.51 -5.27
C ALA A 604 10.44 -1.07 -5.74
N ILE A 605 11.56 -0.48 -5.35
CA ILE A 605 12.06 0.79 -5.87
C ILE A 605 13.38 0.53 -6.58
N ARG A 606 13.46 0.89 -7.86
CA ARG A 606 14.69 0.76 -8.65
C ARG A 606 15.73 1.79 -8.21
N LEU A 607 16.96 1.37 -7.98
CA LEU A 607 18.06 2.26 -7.58
C LEU A 607 18.99 2.62 -8.74
N THR A 608 19.04 1.81 -9.82
CA THR A 608 19.92 2.03 -10.98
C THR A 608 19.24 2.72 -12.16
N SER A 609 20.02 3.41 -13.01
CA SER A 609 19.55 4.06 -14.26
C SER A 609 19.02 3.06 -15.32
N PRO A 610 18.24 3.51 -16.33
CA PRO A 610 17.79 4.87 -16.63
C PRO A 610 16.65 5.39 -15.75
N LYS A 611 15.89 4.49 -15.10
CA LYS A 611 14.72 4.84 -14.27
C LYS A 611 15.01 4.70 -12.77
N SER A 612 16.09 5.33 -12.28
CA SER A 612 16.35 5.36 -10.83
C SER A 612 15.18 6.03 -10.11
N GLY A 613 14.75 5.48 -8.96
CA GLY A 613 13.59 5.92 -8.18
C GLY A 613 12.22 5.43 -8.68
N GLU A 614 12.16 4.62 -9.74
CA GLU A 614 10.90 4.02 -10.22
C GLU A 614 10.33 3.03 -9.20
N LEU A 615 9.09 3.24 -8.77
CA LEU A 615 8.33 2.30 -7.95
C LEU A 615 7.68 1.23 -8.86
N LEU A 616 8.06 -0.03 -8.66
CA LEU A 616 7.43 -1.18 -9.29
C LEU A 616 6.37 -1.77 -8.36
N ASP A 617 5.11 -1.65 -8.78
CA ASP A 617 3.95 -2.29 -8.17
C ASP A 617 3.21 -3.13 -9.22
N PHE A 618 3.47 -4.44 -9.23
CA PHE A 618 2.82 -5.36 -10.17
C PHE A 618 1.49 -5.92 -9.67
N PHE A 619 1.18 -5.74 -8.38
CA PHE A 619 0.13 -6.51 -7.68
C PHE A 619 -0.87 -5.62 -6.93
N GLY A 620 -0.81 -4.30 -7.09
CA GLY A 620 -1.72 -3.36 -6.43
C GLY A 620 -1.39 -3.11 -4.97
N GLY A 621 -0.13 -3.28 -4.56
CA GLY A 621 0.31 -3.05 -3.18
C GLY A 621 0.11 -1.59 -2.73
N LEU A 622 0.21 -0.62 -3.63
CA LEU A 622 -0.04 0.79 -3.30
C LEU A 622 -1.53 1.05 -3.02
N LEU A 623 -2.43 0.39 -3.75
CA LEU A 623 -3.87 0.48 -3.54
C LEU A 623 -4.23 -0.15 -2.18
N ASP A 624 -3.73 -1.35 -1.90
CA ASP A 624 -3.99 -2.04 -0.63
C ASP A 624 -3.37 -1.27 0.57
N LEU A 625 -2.23 -0.61 0.38
CA LEU A 625 -1.65 0.28 1.41
C LEU A 625 -2.58 1.45 1.76
N ARG A 626 -3.23 2.06 0.76
CA ARG A 626 -4.20 3.15 0.97
C ARG A 626 -5.48 2.67 1.63
N SER A 627 -5.99 1.53 1.17
CA SER A 627 -7.21 0.93 1.72
C SER A 627 -7.00 0.28 3.08
N GLY A 628 -5.75 0.20 3.57
CA GLY A 628 -5.41 -0.45 4.83
C GLY A 628 -5.69 -1.94 4.82
N LEU A 629 -5.37 -2.63 3.72
CA LEU A 629 -5.68 -4.03 3.49
C LEU A 629 -4.43 -4.92 3.45
N ILE A 630 -4.53 -6.10 4.05
CA ILE A 630 -3.58 -7.20 3.90
C ILE A 630 -4.15 -8.20 2.90
N ARG A 631 -3.61 -8.19 1.68
CA ARG A 631 -4.01 -9.06 0.58
C ARG A 631 -2.90 -10.02 0.17
N VAL A 632 -3.25 -11.27 -0.05
CA VAL A 632 -2.32 -12.30 -0.55
C VAL A 632 -2.18 -12.26 -2.07
N LEU A 633 -1.01 -12.65 -2.59
CA LEU A 633 -0.72 -12.63 -4.04
C LEU A 633 -1.42 -13.76 -4.83
N HIS A 634 -1.68 -14.89 -4.19
CA HIS A 634 -2.36 -16.05 -4.81
C HIS A 634 -3.03 -16.96 -3.77
N ALA A 635 -4.05 -17.71 -4.20
CA ALA A 635 -4.90 -18.53 -3.32
C ALA A 635 -4.15 -19.63 -2.56
N ASN A 636 -3.12 -20.24 -3.17
CA ASN A 636 -2.36 -21.34 -2.57
C ASN A 636 -1.32 -20.91 -1.53
N SER A 637 -1.09 -19.61 -1.37
CA SER A 637 -0.02 -19.05 -0.53
C SER A 637 -0.03 -19.58 0.91
N PHE A 638 -1.22 -19.73 1.52
CA PHE A 638 -1.32 -20.27 2.88
C PHE A 638 -1.15 -21.80 2.92
N ILE A 639 -1.51 -22.52 1.87
CA ILE A 639 -1.32 -23.97 1.78
C ILE A 639 0.18 -24.28 1.64
N GLU A 640 0.87 -23.53 0.78
CA GLU A 640 2.32 -23.62 0.59
C GLU A 640 3.07 -23.25 1.87
N ASP A 641 2.67 -22.14 2.52
CA ASP A 641 3.33 -21.65 3.73
C ASP A 641 2.32 -21.15 4.80
N PRO A 642 1.96 -22.01 5.77
CA PRO A 642 1.06 -21.64 6.87
C PRO A 642 1.58 -20.50 7.75
N THR A 643 2.89 -20.23 7.77
CA THR A 643 3.42 -19.15 8.61
C THR A 643 2.93 -17.78 8.13
N ARG A 644 2.53 -17.66 6.85
CA ARG A 644 1.89 -16.46 6.30
C ARG A 644 0.59 -16.10 6.99
N ILE A 645 -0.15 -17.05 7.59
CA ILE A 645 -1.36 -16.74 8.37
C ILE A 645 -0.99 -15.88 9.60
N TYR A 646 0.09 -16.23 10.28
CA TYR A 646 0.58 -15.51 11.45
C TYR A 646 1.16 -14.15 11.04
N ARG A 647 1.88 -14.10 9.91
CA ARG A 647 2.36 -12.85 9.32
C ARG A 647 1.24 -11.89 8.94
N ALA A 648 0.15 -12.40 8.34
CA ALA A 648 -1.02 -11.60 7.97
C ALA A 648 -1.60 -10.90 9.21
N VAL A 649 -1.80 -11.65 10.30
CA VAL A 649 -2.28 -11.09 11.56
C VAL A 649 -1.28 -10.12 12.17
N ARG A 650 0.01 -10.45 12.13
CA ARG A 650 1.08 -9.57 12.64
C ARG A 650 1.08 -8.23 11.92
N PHE A 651 1.02 -8.22 10.58
CA PHE A 651 0.99 -6.98 9.79
C PHE A 651 -0.33 -6.23 9.96
N ALA A 652 -1.48 -6.92 9.93
CA ALA A 652 -2.78 -6.32 10.17
C ALA A 652 -2.81 -5.56 11.50
N VAL A 653 -2.36 -6.18 12.59
CA VAL A 653 -2.38 -5.56 13.91
C VAL A 653 -1.28 -4.51 14.08
N ARG A 654 -0.07 -4.73 13.54
CA ARG A 654 1.04 -3.77 13.61
C ARG A 654 0.70 -2.46 12.89
N LEU A 655 0.09 -2.55 11.70
CA LEU A 655 -0.20 -1.41 10.83
C LEU A 655 -1.60 -0.83 11.05
N GLY A 656 -2.46 -1.49 11.84
CA GLY A 656 -3.86 -1.09 12.00
C GLY A 656 -4.72 -1.40 10.76
N PHE A 657 -4.31 -2.39 9.97
CA PHE A 657 -4.95 -2.79 8.71
C PHE A 657 -5.92 -3.96 8.93
N GLU A 658 -6.84 -4.13 7.99
CA GLU A 658 -7.74 -5.28 7.93
C GLU A 658 -7.22 -6.36 6.98
N VAL A 659 -7.59 -7.62 7.24
CA VAL A 659 -7.32 -8.70 6.29
C VAL A 659 -8.44 -8.65 5.25
N GLU A 660 -8.06 -8.67 3.98
CA GLU A 660 -9.04 -8.63 2.89
C GLU A 660 -9.95 -9.87 2.90
N ALA A 661 -11.23 -9.70 2.56
CA ALA A 661 -12.25 -10.74 2.74
C ALA A 661 -11.90 -12.05 2.03
N GLN A 662 -11.43 -12.00 0.78
CA GLN A 662 -11.04 -13.20 0.04
C GLN A 662 -9.77 -13.84 0.61
N THR A 663 -8.82 -13.02 1.09
CA THR A 663 -7.63 -13.49 1.82
C THR A 663 -8.01 -14.21 3.11
N GLU A 664 -9.01 -13.71 3.85
CA GLU A 664 -9.57 -14.40 5.02
C GLU A 664 -10.20 -15.74 4.63
N ASP A 665 -10.97 -15.80 3.54
CA ASP A 665 -11.55 -17.05 3.03
C ASP A 665 -10.46 -18.07 2.68
N TYR A 666 -9.35 -17.64 2.06
CA TYR A 666 -8.21 -18.52 1.79
C TYR A 666 -7.54 -19.04 3.06
N ILE A 667 -7.41 -18.21 4.11
CA ILE A 667 -6.90 -18.66 5.41
C ILE A 667 -7.82 -19.74 5.98
N ARG A 668 -9.15 -19.50 5.98
CA ARG A 668 -10.14 -20.44 6.50
C ARG A 668 -10.14 -21.75 5.73
N TYR A 669 -10.08 -21.68 4.41
CA TYR A 669 -9.99 -22.84 3.52
C TYR A 669 -8.72 -23.65 3.79
N ALA A 670 -7.56 -23.00 3.88
CA ALA A 670 -6.28 -23.68 4.12
C ALA A 670 -6.30 -24.44 5.47
N ILE A 671 -6.83 -23.83 6.52
CA ILE A 671 -7.02 -24.48 7.84
C ILE A 671 -8.01 -25.65 7.76
N ALA A 672 -9.15 -25.47 7.08
CA ALA A 672 -10.20 -26.49 6.97
C ALA A 672 -9.78 -27.68 6.08
N SER A 673 -8.91 -27.46 5.10
CA SER A 673 -8.45 -28.48 4.15
C SER A 673 -7.66 -29.63 4.80
N GLY A 674 -7.21 -29.48 6.06
CA GLY A 674 -6.36 -30.46 6.72
C GLY A 674 -4.99 -30.66 6.07
N ALA A 675 -4.59 -29.76 5.14
CA ALA A 675 -3.27 -29.82 4.48
C ALA A 675 -2.13 -29.83 5.51
N TYR A 676 -2.28 -29.09 6.59
CA TYR A 676 -1.27 -29.00 7.65
C TYR A 676 -1.19 -30.26 8.52
N ASP A 677 -2.32 -30.89 8.83
CA ASP A 677 -2.37 -32.12 9.61
C ASP A 677 -1.75 -33.28 8.80
N ARG A 678 -2.03 -33.33 7.49
CA ARG A 678 -1.41 -34.28 6.57
C ARG A 678 0.11 -34.07 6.43
N SER A 679 0.55 -32.84 6.20
CA SER A 679 1.99 -32.51 6.12
C SER A 679 2.73 -32.87 7.40
N ARG A 680 2.14 -32.63 8.58
CA ARG A 680 2.71 -33.04 9.89
C ARG A 680 2.75 -34.56 10.09
N ALA A 681 1.75 -35.29 9.62
CA ALA A 681 1.68 -36.74 9.77
C ALA A 681 2.65 -37.48 8.84
N GLU A 682 2.80 -36.98 7.60
CA GLU A 682 3.60 -37.63 6.55
C GLU A 682 5.09 -37.26 6.65
N ASN A 683 5.42 -36.02 7.02
CA ASN A 683 6.79 -35.52 7.00
C ASN A 683 7.37 -35.30 8.41
N ARG A 684 7.96 -36.36 8.99
CA ARG A 684 8.72 -36.30 10.27
C ARG A 684 10.00 -35.44 10.22
N LYS A 685 10.41 -34.97 9.03
CA LYS A 685 11.62 -34.15 8.78
C LYS A 685 11.30 -32.72 8.33
N ALA A 686 10.30 -32.06 8.92
CA ALA A 686 10.01 -30.64 8.64
C ALA A 686 10.39 -29.69 9.83
N PRO A 687 11.65 -29.69 10.32
CA PRO A 687 12.06 -28.76 11.39
C PRO A 687 11.94 -27.29 10.94
N ALA A 688 12.10 -27.01 9.65
CA ALA A 688 12.05 -25.65 9.13
C ALA A 688 10.69 -24.96 9.32
N LEU A 689 9.56 -25.67 9.11
CA LEU A 689 8.24 -25.09 9.36
C LEU A 689 8.05 -24.73 10.83
N GLN A 690 8.47 -25.63 11.73
CA GLN A 690 8.25 -25.46 13.17
C GLN A 690 9.11 -24.31 13.72
N THR A 691 10.33 -24.15 13.22
CA THR A 691 11.22 -23.04 13.55
C THR A 691 10.72 -21.70 13.00
N ARG A 692 10.22 -21.66 11.75
CA ARG A 692 9.61 -20.46 11.16
C ARG A 692 8.33 -20.05 11.90
N LEU A 693 7.49 -21.03 12.25
CA LEU A 693 6.27 -20.80 13.04
C LEU A 693 6.60 -20.27 14.45
N LYS A 694 7.61 -20.84 15.12
CA LYS A 694 8.14 -20.29 16.39
C LYS A 694 8.60 -18.84 16.21
N GLY A 695 9.30 -18.53 15.12
CA GLY A 695 9.75 -17.17 14.79
C GLY A 695 8.59 -16.18 14.72
N GLU A 696 7.55 -16.49 13.93
CA GLU A 696 6.37 -15.61 13.81
C GLU A 696 5.61 -15.48 15.13
N LEU A 697 5.51 -16.56 15.91
CA LEU A 697 4.94 -16.51 17.26
C LEU A 697 5.76 -15.66 18.23
N LYS A 698 7.09 -15.74 18.17
CA LYS A 698 7.98 -14.89 18.97
C LYS A 698 7.67 -13.42 18.68
N TYR A 699 7.65 -13.00 17.41
CA TYR A 699 7.35 -11.62 17.04
C TYR A 699 5.99 -11.15 17.56
N ILE A 700 4.95 -11.98 17.41
CA ILE A 700 3.59 -11.66 17.88
C ILE A 700 3.53 -11.57 19.41
N LEU A 701 4.13 -12.52 20.11
CA LEU A 701 4.04 -12.63 21.58
C LEU A 701 4.98 -11.68 22.30
N GLU A 702 6.03 -11.20 21.66
CA GLU A 702 6.96 -10.19 22.18
C GLU A 702 6.41 -8.77 22.03
N ALA A 703 5.67 -8.51 20.96
CA ALA A 703 5.10 -7.20 20.66
C ALA A 703 4.11 -6.69 21.71
N SER A 704 4.01 -5.36 21.85
CA SER A 704 3.03 -4.70 22.73
C SER A 704 1.58 -5.04 22.35
N TYR A 705 1.34 -5.27 21.06
CA TYR A 705 0.04 -5.60 20.47
C TYR A 705 -0.27 -7.12 20.45
N TRP A 706 0.41 -7.95 21.24
CA TRP A 706 0.17 -9.40 21.29
C TRP A 706 -1.30 -9.76 21.60
N GLN A 707 -2.01 -8.93 22.36
CA GLN A 707 -3.41 -9.17 22.75
C GLN A 707 -4.39 -9.14 21.57
N PRO A 708 -4.49 -8.04 20.80
CA PRO A 708 -5.32 -8.03 19.59
C PRO A 708 -4.87 -9.06 18.56
N ALA A 709 -3.56 -9.32 18.42
CA ALA A 709 -3.06 -10.35 17.51
C ALA A 709 -3.54 -11.77 17.87
N LEU A 710 -3.46 -12.17 19.15
CA LEU A 710 -3.98 -13.48 19.57
C LEU A 710 -5.50 -13.61 19.39
N LYS A 711 -6.26 -12.53 19.61
CA LYS A 711 -7.71 -12.54 19.35
C LYS A 711 -8.01 -12.74 17.86
N LYS A 712 -7.28 -12.05 16.97
CA LYS A 712 -7.47 -12.17 15.52
C LYS A 712 -7.06 -13.58 15.03
N LEU A 713 -5.94 -14.13 15.53
CA LEU A 713 -5.57 -15.53 15.28
C LEU A 713 -6.66 -16.51 15.74
N SER A 714 -7.28 -16.26 16.91
CA SER A 714 -8.38 -17.10 17.38
C SER A 714 -9.63 -16.98 16.51
N ALA A 715 -9.99 -15.78 16.03
CA ALA A 715 -11.14 -15.56 15.16
C ALA A 715 -10.99 -16.26 13.80
N LEU A 716 -9.74 -16.37 13.32
CA LEU A 716 -9.37 -17.10 12.10
C LEU A 716 -9.22 -18.61 12.32
N ASN A 717 -9.38 -19.12 13.54
CA ASN A 717 -9.05 -20.51 13.93
C ASN A 717 -7.57 -20.90 13.69
N ALA A 718 -6.67 -19.93 13.51
CA ALA A 718 -5.27 -20.15 13.19
C ALA A 718 -4.49 -20.84 14.32
N LEU A 719 -4.96 -20.76 15.58
CA LEU A 719 -4.34 -21.48 16.70
C LEU A 719 -4.34 -23.00 16.51
N LYS A 720 -5.25 -23.53 15.68
CA LYS A 720 -5.29 -24.96 15.33
C LYS A 720 -4.04 -25.40 14.55
N CYS A 721 -3.35 -24.49 13.86
CA CYS A 721 -2.07 -24.77 13.19
C CYS A 721 -0.99 -25.19 14.20
N LEU A 722 -1.05 -24.72 15.45
CA LEU A 722 -0.18 -25.21 16.52
C LEU A 722 -0.61 -26.58 17.00
N HIS A 723 -1.89 -26.73 17.32
CA HIS A 723 -2.47 -27.99 17.74
C HIS A 723 -4.01 -27.96 17.57
N PRO A 724 -4.67 -29.02 17.05
CA PRO A 724 -6.10 -29.01 16.77
C PRO A 724 -7.00 -28.68 17.98
N LYS A 725 -6.57 -29.08 19.19
CA LYS A 725 -7.28 -28.81 20.46
C LYS A 725 -6.99 -27.43 21.06
N LEU A 726 -6.07 -26.64 20.49
CA LEU A 726 -5.69 -25.34 21.04
C LEU A 726 -6.69 -24.26 20.60
N SER A 727 -7.40 -23.69 21.57
CA SER A 727 -8.34 -22.58 21.37
C SER A 727 -8.17 -21.52 22.45
N LEU A 728 -8.39 -20.25 22.12
CA LEU A 728 -8.32 -19.15 23.07
C LEU A 728 -9.61 -19.03 23.88
N ASP A 729 -9.80 -19.95 24.83
CA ASP A 729 -10.97 -19.92 25.71
C ASP A 729 -10.83 -18.84 26.81
N ARG A 730 -11.91 -18.68 27.60
CA ARG A 730 -11.96 -17.70 28.70
C ARG A 730 -10.88 -17.94 29.76
N GLN A 731 -10.53 -19.21 30.02
CA GLN A 731 -9.55 -19.58 31.03
C GLN A 731 -8.13 -19.25 30.56
N LEU A 732 -7.75 -19.69 29.36
CA LEU A 732 -6.45 -19.42 28.75
C LEU A 732 -6.24 -17.91 28.55
N TRP A 733 -7.27 -17.18 28.11
CA TRP A 733 -7.20 -15.72 27.98
C TRP A 733 -6.96 -15.04 29.33
N TRP A 734 -7.64 -15.47 30.38
CA TRP A 734 -7.40 -14.98 31.73
C TRP A 734 -5.97 -15.31 32.21
N GLN A 735 -5.49 -16.52 31.94
CA GLN A 735 -4.14 -16.97 32.31
C GLN A 735 -3.05 -16.11 31.65
N LEU A 736 -3.17 -15.84 30.35
CA LEU A 736 -2.23 -14.97 29.62
C LEU A 736 -2.22 -13.52 30.14
N ARG A 737 -3.40 -12.96 30.46
CA ARG A 737 -3.50 -11.62 31.07
C ARG A 737 -2.92 -11.59 32.48
N PHE A 738 -3.14 -12.65 33.26
CA PHE A 738 -2.60 -12.77 34.60
C PHE A 738 -1.07 -12.95 34.57
N LEU A 739 -0.54 -13.76 33.65
CA LEU A 739 0.89 -13.87 33.39
C LEU A 739 1.51 -12.50 33.10
N GLY A 740 0.90 -11.69 32.22
CA GLY A 740 1.38 -10.34 31.93
C GLY A 740 1.48 -9.45 33.17
N ARG A 741 0.59 -9.61 34.16
CA ARG A 741 0.68 -8.93 35.46
C ARG A 741 1.80 -9.49 36.33
N CYS A 742 1.99 -10.81 36.34
CA CYS A 742 3.07 -11.47 37.06
C CYS A 742 4.44 -11.02 36.55
N LEU A 743 4.66 -11.05 35.24
CA LEU A 743 5.94 -10.68 34.62
C LEU A 743 6.32 -9.23 34.91
N ARG A 744 5.38 -8.28 34.76
CA ARG A 744 5.64 -6.87 35.12
C ARG A 744 6.02 -6.66 36.60
N ARG A 745 5.53 -7.51 37.51
CA ARG A 745 5.73 -7.35 38.95
C ARG A 745 6.95 -8.07 39.47
N PHE A 746 7.20 -9.28 38.97
CA PHE A 746 8.22 -10.21 39.49
C PHE A 746 9.50 -10.22 38.67
N ASP A 747 9.42 -9.77 37.42
CA ASP A 747 10.57 -9.69 36.53
C ASP A 747 10.65 -8.30 35.87
N PRO A 748 10.77 -7.21 36.67
CA PRO A 748 10.86 -5.85 36.14
C PRO A 748 12.14 -5.62 35.32
N ASN A 749 13.20 -6.39 35.61
CA ASN A 749 14.49 -6.29 34.92
C ASN A 749 14.57 -7.21 33.68
N HIS A 750 13.46 -7.82 33.25
CA HIS A 750 13.40 -8.68 32.06
C HIS A 750 14.45 -9.82 32.04
N THR A 751 14.70 -10.43 33.20
CA THR A 751 15.56 -11.61 33.33
C THR A 751 14.95 -12.84 32.66
N LEU A 752 13.62 -12.86 32.49
CA LEU A 752 12.90 -13.91 31.79
C LEU A 752 12.55 -13.50 30.37
N THR A 753 12.52 -14.48 29.47
CA THR A 753 12.03 -14.28 28.11
C THR A 753 10.49 -14.28 28.09
N HIS A 754 9.87 -13.10 28.12
CA HIS A 754 8.41 -12.96 28.32
C HIS A 754 7.57 -13.61 27.22
N TRP A 755 8.02 -13.58 25.95
CA TRP A 755 7.32 -14.25 24.85
C TRP A 755 7.30 -15.78 25.03
N GLN A 756 8.40 -16.37 25.52
CA GLN A 756 8.48 -17.80 25.81
C GLN A 756 7.53 -18.19 26.93
N MET A 757 7.44 -17.38 27.99
CA MET A 757 6.50 -17.63 29.09
C MET A 757 5.04 -17.60 28.61
N ARG A 758 4.69 -16.69 27.69
CA ARG A 758 3.34 -16.66 27.08
C ARG A 758 3.07 -17.91 26.26
N LEU A 759 4.04 -18.35 25.46
CA LEU A 759 3.94 -19.57 24.66
C LEU A 759 3.84 -20.82 25.55
N GLU A 760 4.60 -20.90 26.65
CA GLU A 760 4.53 -21.98 27.63
C GLU A 760 3.14 -22.07 28.28
N VAL A 761 2.48 -20.94 28.58
CA VAL A 761 1.09 -20.94 29.07
C VAL A 761 0.10 -21.45 28.02
N MET A 762 0.27 -21.08 26.75
CA MET A 762 -0.56 -21.61 25.66
C MET A 762 -0.38 -23.13 25.51
N ILE A 763 0.86 -23.61 25.50
CA ILE A 763 1.17 -25.04 25.38
C ILE A 763 0.71 -25.82 26.62
N ALA A 764 0.79 -25.22 27.82
CA ALA A 764 0.33 -25.84 29.06
C ALA A 764 -1.18 -26.13 29.09
N SER A 765 -1.98 -25.49 28.22
CA SER A 765 -3.40 -25.83 28.04
C SER A 765 -3.64 -27.19 27.37
N LEU A 766 -2.57 -27.84 26.87
CA LEU A 766 -2.61 -29.14 26.17
C LEU A 766 -2.02 -30.26 27.07
N PRO A 767 -2.79 -30.82 28.03
CA PRO A 767 -2.24 -31.66 29.10
C PRO A 767 -1.50 -32.93 28.63
N GLU A 768 -1.99 -33.60 27.59
CA GLU A 768 -1.44 -34.86 27.07
C GLU A 768 -0.30 -34.66 26.05
N GLN A 769 -0.32 -33.55 25.30
CA GLN A 769 0.51 -33.36 24.10
C GLN A 769 1.48 -32.17 24.20
N ARG A 770 1.51 -31.44 25.32
CA ARG A 770 2.39 -30.28 25.55
C ARG A 770 3.87 -30.53 25.29
N VAL A 771 4.40 -31.70 25.71
CA VAL A 771 5.82 -32.03 25.52
C VAL A 771 6.14 -32.21 24.05
N MET A 772 5.28 -32.92 23.32
CA MET A 772 5.39 -33.09 21.87
C MET A 772 5.38 -31.75 21.13
N VAL A 773 4.43 -30.86 21.46
CA VAL A 773 4.34 -29.53 20.82
C VAL A 773 5.56 -28.66 21.16
N ALA A 774 6.04 -28.69 22.41
CA ALA A 774 7.22 -27.96 22.83
C ALA A 774 8.51 -28.46 22.14
N GLN A 775 8.64 -29.77 21.94
CA GLN A 775 9.73 -30.38 21.19
C GLN A 775 9.68 -30.03 19.71
N GLN A 776 8.48 -30.07 19.10
CA GLN A 776 8.27 -29.66 17.72
C GLN A 776 8.70 -28.20 17.49
N LEU A 777 8.28 -27.28 18.37
CA LEU A 777 8.69 -25.88 18.25
C LEU A 777 10.18 -25.65 18.60
N GLU A 778 10.94 -26.69 18.94
CA GLU A 778 12.34 -26.60 19.36
C GLU A 778 12.52 -25.58 20.49
N LEU A 779 11.70 -25.69 21.54
CA LEU A 779 11.85 -24.86 22.74
C LEU A 779 13.11 -25.27 23.53
N PRO A 780 13.70 -24.35 24.32
CA PRO A 780 14.85 -24.67 25.16
C PRO A 780 14.59 -25.89 26.05
N HIS A 781 15.62 -26.71 26.30
CA HIS A 781 15.51 -27.93 27.11
C HIS A 781 14.87 -27.66 28.49
N ASP A 782 15.22 -26.54 29.11
CA ASP A 782 14.63 -26.11 30.38
C ASP A 782 13.12 -25.83 30.30
N SER A 783 12.62 -25.31 29.17
CA SER A 783 11.18 -25.10 28.93
C SER A 783 10.44 -26.42 28.76
N ILE A 784 11.02 -27.35 27.99
CA ILE A 784 10.44 -28.69 27.78
C ILE A 784 10.33 -29.42 29.11
N LYS A 785 11.41 -29.45 29.91
CA LYS A 785 11.43 -30.08 31.23
C LYS A 785 10.44 -29.42 32.21
N ARG A 786 10.28 -28.10 32.15
CA ARG A 786 9.26 -27.38 32.93
C ARG A 786 7.85 -27.83 32.57
N LEU A 787 7.52 -27.90 31.28
CA LEU A 787 6.19 -28.30 30.80
C LEU A 787 5.88 -29.76 31.10
N GLU A 788 6.87 -30.64 30.99
CA GLU A 788 6.78 -32.06 31.36
C GLU A 788 6.43 -32.24 32.84
N GLN A 789 7.14 -31.54 33.73
CA GLN A 789 6.96 -31.66 35.17
C GLN A 789 5.81 -30.81 35.73
N LEU A 790 5.15 -30.00 34.89
CA LEU A 790 4.18 -28.99 35.34
C LEU A 790 3.00 -29.62 36.07
N ALA A 791 2.40 -30.69 35.54
CA ALA A 791 1.21 -31.30 36.18
C ALA A 791 1.52 -31.90 37.55
N ALA A 792 2.61 -32.66 37.66
CA ALA A 792 3.04 -33.25 38.92
C ALA A 792 3.35 -32.17 39.98
N ARG A 793 4.01 -31.09 39.56
CA ARG A 793 4.33 -29.96 40.45
C ARG A 793 3.09 -29.14 40.82
N GLU A 794 2.16 -28.95 39.89
CA GLU A 794 0.86 -28.29 40.13
C GLU A 794 0.09 -29.07 41.20
N GLU A 795 -0.04 -30.39 41.05
CA GLU A 795 -0.71 -31.25 42.04
C GLU A 795 0.01 -31.24 43.40
N GLU A 796 1.33 -31.35 43.41
CA GLU A 796 2.14 -31.32 44.64
C GLU A 796 1.95 -30.00 45.41
N VAL A 797 2.07 -28.88 44.71
CA VAL A 797 1.94 -27.54 45.30
C VAL A 797 0.50 -27.28 45.72
N GLU A 798 -0.48 -27.70 44.92
CA GLU A 798 -1.90 -27.55 45.25
C GLU A 798 -2.25 -28.36 46.51
N LYS A 799 -1.78 -29.61 46.62
CA LYS A 799 -2.00 -30.46 47.81
C LYS A 799 -1.36 -29.88 49.07
N LYS A 800 -0.10 -29.42 48.97
CA LYS A 800 0.66 -28.90 50.13
C LYS A 800 0.21 -27.51 50.56
N LEU A 801 -0.16 -26.65 49.60
CA LEU A 801 -0.47 -25.25 49.84
C LEU A 801 -1.97 -24.92 49.84
N SER A 802 -2.87 -25.90 49.73
CA SER A 802 -4.33 -25.65 49.88
C SER A 802 -4.81 -25.75 51.32
N LEU A 803 -4.10 -26.48 52.18
CA LEU A 803 -4.44 -26.66 53.59
C LEU A 803 -4.35 -25.33 54.35
N SER A 804 -5.35 -25.03 55.18
CA SER A 804 -5.39 -23.83 56.00
C SER A 804 -5.57 -24.23 57.46
N LEU A 805 -4.79 -23.61 58.34
CA LEU A 805 -4.88 -23.81 59.78
C LEU A 805 -6.18 -23.19 60.32
N SER A 806 -6.88 -23.96 61.14
CA SER A 806 -8.04 -23.53 61.93
C SER A 806 -7.66 -22.45 62.95
N SER A 807 -8.67 -21.78 63.51
CA SER A 807 -8.44 -20.76 64.55
C SER A 807 -7.73 -21.31 65.78
N GLN A 808 -8.01 -22.57 66.15
CA GLN A 808 -7.36 -23.23 67.28
C GLN A 808 -5.90 -23.57 66.97
N GLU A 809 -5.63 -24.20 65.82
CA GLU A 809 -4.26 -24.55 65.42
C GLU A 809 -3.36 -23.31 65.27
N LYS A 810 -3.94 -22.17 64.83
CA LYS A 810 -3.23 -20.88 64.80
C LYS A 810 -2.82 -20.41 66.19
N HIS A 811 -3.72 -20.54 67.17
CA HIS A 811 -3.46 -20.14 68.55
C HIS A 811 -2.40 -21.03 69.20
N ASP A 812 -2.54 -22.35 69.04
CA ASP A 812 -1.61 -23.33 69.59
C ASP A 812 -0.20 -23.15 69.02
N LEU A 813 -0.09 -22.91 67.70
CA LEU A 813 1.19 -22.62 67.06
C LEU A 813 1.80 -21.32 67.59
N TYR A 814 1.00 -20.26 67.75
CA TYR A 814 1.49 -18.97 68.26
C TYR A 814 2.07 -19.13 69.67
N GLU A 815 1.37 -19.79 70.57
CA GLU A 815 1.86 -20.02 71.94
C GLU A 815 3.10 -20.93 71.95
N THR A 816 3.17 -21.94 71.08
CA THR A 816 4.35 -22.80 70.93
C THR A 816 5.58 -22.00 70.52
N LEU A 817 5.45 -21.16 69.49
CA LEU A 817 6.57 -20.34 69.02
C LEU A 817 6.96 -19.29 70.07
N ARG A 818 5.97 -18.71 70.78
CA ARG A 818 6.19 -17.74 71.85
C ARG A 818 6.97 -18.34 73.01
N GLN A 819 6.66 -19.59 73.37
CA GLN A 819 7.41 -20.35 74.35
C GLN A 819 8.85 -20.57 73.89
N LYS A 820 9.07 -21.05 72.67
CA LYS A 820 10.42 -21.23 72.09
C LYS A 820 11.25 -19.94 72.12
N ARG A 821 10.65 -18.79 71.80
CA ARG A 821 11.33 -17.49 71.86
C ARG A 821 11.62 -17.06 73.31
N GLY A 822 10.73 -17.37 74.25
CA GLY A 822 10.96 -17.18 75.69
C GLY A 822 12.16 -17.97 76.20
N GLU A 823 12.25 -19.25 75.83
CA GLU A 823 13.37 -20.12 76.17
C GLU A 823 14.69 -19.60 75.57
N LEU A 824 14.68 -19.15 74.30
CA LEU A 824 15.87 -18.56 73.66
C LEU A 824 16.36 -17.29 74.38
N LEU A 825 15.44 -16.42 74.82
CA LEU A 825 15.76 -15.14 75.46
C LEU A 825 15.92 -15.24 76.98
N ASN A 826 15.72 -16.41 77.59
CA ASN A 826 15.60 -16.60 79.05
C ASN A 826 14.54 -15.68 79.70
N LEU A 827 13.40 -15.52 79.03
CA LEU A 827 12.27 -14.70 79.49
C LEU A 827 11.00 -15.55 79.63
N PRO A 828 10.13 -15.29 80.63
CA PRO A 828 8.87 -16.00 80.73
C PRO A 828 7.96 -15.69 79.52
N PRO A 829 7.16 -16.64 79.01
CA PRO A 829 6.37 -16.46 77.78
C PRO A 829 5.48 -15.23 77.79
N ASN A 830 4.95 -14.85 78.96
CA ASN A 830 4.10 -13.66 79.15
C ASN A 830 4.81 -12.32 78.81
N GLN A 831 6.14 -12.28 78.81
CA GLN A 831 6.96 -11.11 78.48
C GLN A 831 7.50 -11.12 77.04
N VAL A 832 7.23 -12.19 76.27
CA VAL A 832 7.71 -12.35 74.90
C VAL A 832 6.57 -12.19 73.91
N GLN A 833 6.81 -11.42 72.85
CA GLN A 833 5.91 -11.27 71.72
C GLN A 833 6.59 -11.74 70.44
N ILE A 834 5.82 -12.41 69.59
CA ILE A 834 6.22 -12.70 68.21
C ILE A 834 5.56 -11.65 67.31
N PRO A 835 6.31 -11.01 66.40
CA PRO A 835 5.74 -10.01 65.50
C PRO A 835 4.83 -10.68 64.45
N ILE A 836 3.56 -10.89 64.82
CA ILE A 836 2.54 -11.59 64.02
C ILE A 836 2.50 -11.02 62.59
N GLU A 837 2.52 -9.70 62.42
CA GLU A 837 2.47 -9.09 61.08
C GLU A 837 3.65 -9.43 60.16
N LYS A 838 4.81 -9.80 60.73
CA LYS A 838 6.04 -10.12 60.00
C LYS A 838 6.34 -11.62 59.92
N THR A 839 5.65 -12.46 60.70
CA THR A 839 5.97 -13.90 60.81
C THR A 839 4.74 -14.82 60.80
N LEU A 840 3.52 -14.33 61.10
CA LEU A 840 2.34 -15.18 61.25
C LEU A 840 1.03 -14.55 60.71
N PHE A 841 0.33 -15.29 59.83
CA PHE A 841 -1.14 -15.26 59.67
C PHE A 841 -1.87 -13.97 59.23
N ARG A 842 -1.84 -13.69 57.92
CA ARG A 842 -3.03 -13.09 57.25
C ARG A 842 -3.99 -14.12 56.64
N GLU A 843 -3.55 -15.36 56.37
CA GLU A 843 -4.31 -16.34 55.55
C GLU A 843 -4.33 -17.79 56.07
N GLY A 844 -3.96 -18.03 57.33
CA GLY A 844 -4.01 -19.39 57.92
C GLY A 844 -3.01 -20.39 57.36
N TYR A 845 -1.75 -19.99 57.16
CA TYR A 845 -0.69 -20.88 56.73
C TYR A 845 0.67 -20.48 57.31
N HIS A 846 1.58 -21.45 57.43
CA HIS A 846 2.89 -21.30 58.06
C HIS A 846 3.97 -20.85 57.06
N PRO A 847 4.63 -19.68 57.22
CA PRO A 847 5.55 -19.14 56.20
C PRO A 847 6.75 -20.01 55.87
N TYR A 848 7.36 -20.68 56.85
CA TYR A 848 8.43 -21.64 56.57
C TYR A 848 7.97 -22.75 55.63
N THR A 849 6.72 -23.22 55.75
CA THR A 849 6.18 -24.25 54.85
C THR A 849 6.01 -23.72 53.43
N LEU A 850 5.84 -22.40 53.22
CA LEU A 850 5.87 -21.80 51.88
C LEU A 850 7.29 -21.84 51.34
N VAL A 851 8.26 -21.35 52.14
CA VAL A 851 9.66 -21.28 51.73
C VAL A 851 10.22 -22.68 51.46
N LYS A 852 9.98 -23.65 52.35
CA LYS A 852 10.41 -25.04 52.22
C LYS A 852 9.92 -25.70 50.93
N HIS A 853 8.65 -25.50 50.58
CA HIS A 853 8.09 -26.14 49.39
C HIS A 853 8.38 -25.35 48.10
N LEU A 854 8.45 -24.02 48.15
CA LEU A 854 8.61 -23.19 46.96
C LEU A 854 10.07 -22.85 46.60
N SER A 855 11.00 -22.87 47.56
CA SER A 855 12.43 -22.55 47.35
C SER A 855 13.15 -23.46 46.36
N SER A 856 12.67 -24.69 46.18
CA SER A 856 13.22 -25.63 45.20
C SER A 856 12.91 -25.25 43.75
N TYR A 857 11.91 -24.38 43.52
CA TYR A 857 11.48 -23.99 42.19
C TYR A 857 12.12 -22.66 41.76
N LYS A 858 12.67 -22.64 40.55
CA LYS A 858 13.13 -21.40 39.90
C LYS A 858 11.93 -20.50 39.55
N LEU A 859 12.19 -19.19 39.43
CA LEU A 859 11.18 -18.17 39.12
C LEU A 859 10.26 -18.51 37.93
N PRO A 860 10.73 -19.03 36.77
CA PRO A 860 9.84 -19.40 35.66
C PRO A 860 8.76 -20.42 36.07
N MET A 861 9.14 -21.44 36.86
CA MET A 861 8.19 -22.45 37.34
C MET A 861 7.20 -21.84 38.33
N LEU A 862 7.65 -21.00 39.26
CA LEU A 862 6.77 -20.33 40.23
C LEU A 862 5.74 -19.44 39.54
N VAL A 863 6.13 -18.73 38.49
CA VAL A 863 5.22 -17.90 37.68
C VAL A 863 4.19 -18.76 36.96
N LEU A 864 4.60 -19.88 36.34
CA LEU A 864 3.66 -20.82 35.71
C LEU A 864 2.66 -21.41 36.73
N LEU A 865 3.15 -21.85 37.90
CA LEU A 865 2.31 -22.37 38.98
C LEU A 865 1.32 -21.30 39.47
N ALA A 866 1.75 -20.05 39.65
CA ALA A 866 0.84 -18.97 40.03
C ALA A 866 -0.31 -18.76 39.02
N VAL A 867 -0.02 -18.92 37.72
CA VAL A 867 -1.03 -18.80 36.66
C VAL A 867 -2.02 -19.98 36.66
N ARG A 868 -1.55 -21.17 37.05
CA ARG A 868 -2.29 -22.44 36.95
C ARG A 868 -3.08 -22.82 38.20
N CYS A 869 -2.47 -22.71 39.38
CA CYS A 869 -3.01 -23.14 40.67
C CYS A 869 -4.26 -22.34 41.08
N SER A 870 -4.98 -22.83 42.10
CA SER A 870 -6.20 -22.18 42.61
C SER A 870 -5.95 -20.75 43.15
N PRO A 871 -7.00 -19.91 43.30
CA PRO A 871 -6.86 -18.55 43.83
C PRO A 871 -6.13 -18.48 45.18
N LEU A 872 -6.36 -19.46 46.06
CA LEU A 872 -5.72 -19.53 47.38
C LEU A 872 -4.22 -19.79 47.25
N VAL A 873 -3.84 -20.85 46.54
CA VAL A 873 -2.44 -21.23 46.32
C VAL A 873 -1.68 -20.15 45.56
N ARG A 874 -2.31 -19.55 44.55
CA ARG A 874 -1.77 -18.43 43.79
C ARG A 874 -1.44 -17.23 44.69
N LYS A 875 -2.32 -16.88 45.62
CA LYS A 875 -2.07 -15.78 46.56
C LYS A 875 -0.87 -16.11 47.47
N ARG A 876 -0.73 -17.36 47.90
CA ARG A 876 0.42 -17.84 48.68
C ARG A 876 1.72 -17.80 47.89
N ILE A 877 1.74 -18.23 46.63
CA ILE A 877 2.90 -18.10 45.74
C ILE A 877 3.24 -16.61 45.54
N TRP A 878 2.23 -15.75 45.38
CA TRP A 878 2.42 -14.31 45.24
C TRP A 878 3.06 -13.67 46.47
N HIS A 879 2.65 -14.09 47.69
CA HIS A 879 3.28 -13.67 48.93
C HIS A 879 4.71 -14.19 49.08
N TYR A 880 4.96 -15.44 48.68
CA TYR A 880 6.30 -16.02 48.69
C TYR A 880 7.27 -15.22 47.82
N ILE A 881 6.91 -14.94 46.56
CA ILE A 881 7.79 -14.22 45.64
C ILE A 881 8.05 -12.79 46.13
N ASN A 882 7.04 -12.07 46.62
CA ASN A 882 7.18 -10.66 47.03
C ASN A 882 7.87 -10.45 48.39
N HIS A 883 7.76 -11.40 49.31
CA HIS A 883 8.16 -11.20 50.70
C HIS A 883 9.09 -12.31 51.18
N TRP A 884 8.59 -13.54 51.26
CA TRP A 884 9.28 -14.61 51.97
C TRP A 884 10.55 -15.12 51.27
N SER A 885 10.64 -14.99 49.95
CA SER A 885 11.85 -15.35 49.18
C SER A 885 13.05 -14.44 49.47
N GLN A 886 12.82 -13.24 50.01
CA GLN A 886 13.86 -12.24 50.31
C GLN A 886 14.37 -12.32 51.75
N VAL A 887 13.70 -13.08 52.61
CA VAL A 887 14.09 -13.24 54.02
C VAL A 887 15.35 -14.11 54.08
N LYS A 888 16.40 -13.57 54.70
CA LYS A 888 17.66 -14.27 54.96
C LYS A 888 17.83 -14.48 56.46
N ALA A 889 18.50 -15.56 56.83
CA ALA A 889 18.94 -15.74 58.21
C ALA A 889 19.85 -14.56 58.62
N PRO A 890 19.76 -14.07 59.88
CA PRO A 890 20.64 -13.02 60.39
C PRO A 890 22.09 -13.49 60.59
N VAL A 891 22.34 -14.78 60.42
CA VAL A 891 23.64 -15.45 60.50
C VAL A 891 24.03 -15.97 59.12
N ASN A 892 25.29 -15.77 58.71
CA ASN A 892 25.85 -16.31 57.47
C ASN A 892 27.05 -17.24 57.74
N GLY A 893 27.58 -17.89 56.70
CA GLY A 893 28.69 -18.85 56.85
C GLY A 893 30.02 -18.23 57.35
N ASN A 894 30.26 -16.94 57.13
CA ASN A 894 31.43 -16.26 57.69
C ASN A 894 31.28 -16.05 59.20
N ASP A 895 30.05 -15.85 59.68
CA ASP A 895 29.75 -15.73 61.10
C ASP A 895 29.98 -17.06 61.82
N LEU A 896 29.54 -18.17 61.23
CA LEU A 896 29.79 -19.52 61.75
C LEU A 896 31.30 -19.81 61.87
N LYS A 897 32.06 -19.44 60.83
CA LYS A 897 33.52 -19.57 60.83
C LYS A 897 34.18 -18.72 61.92
N ALA A 898 33.69 -17.49 62.12
CA ALA A 898 34.19 -16.59 63.17
C ALA A 898 33.85 -17.09 64.59
N TRP A 899 32.82 -17.92 64.74
CA TRP A 899 32.41 -18.51 66.02
C TRP A 899 33.05 -19.86 66.34
N GLY A 900 33.95 -20.36 65.47
CA GLY A 900 34.75 -21.56 65.74
C GLY A 900 34.24 -22.83 65.06
N TYR A 901 33.05 -22.82 64.44
CA TYR A 901 32.51 -24.01 63.77
C TYR A 901 33.33 -24.39 62.54
N LYS A 902 33.61 -25.69 62.37
CA LYS A 902 34.38 -26.20 61.21
C LYS A 902 33.54 -26.17 59.91
N PRO A 903 34.06 -25.62 58.80
CA PRO A 903 33.38 -25.66 57.50
C PRO A 903 33.09 -27.10 57.05
N GLY A 904 31.84 -27.39 56.70
CA GLY A 904 31.40 -28.72 56.26
C GLY A 904 29.90 -28.79 56.00
N PRO A 905 29.34 -29.99 55.69
CA PRO A 905 27.91 -30.18 55.42
C PRO A 905 26.99 -29.64 56.54
N GLN A 906 27.45 -29.66 57.78
CA GLN A 906 26.76 -29.13 58.97
C GLN A 906 26.42 -27.63 58.88
N TYR A 907 27.18 -26.83 58.11
CA TYR A 907 26.87 -25.40 57.93
C TYR A 907 25.51 -25.21 57.28
N ARG A 908 25.14 -26.11 56.36
CA ARG A 908 23.84 -26.04 55.69
C ARG A 908 22.70 -26.28 56.68
N GLU A 909 22.83 -27.31 57.51
CA GLU A 909 21.83 -27.65 58.53
C GLU A 909 21.69 -26.54 59.58
N MET A 910 22.81 -25.98 60.05
CA MET A 910 22.82 -24.83 60.96
C MET A 910 22.13 -23.61 60.34
N LEU A 911 22.48 -23.23 59.11
CA LEU A 911 21.88 -22.07 58.45
C LEU A 911 20.41 -22.28 58.09
N GLU A 912 20.01 -23.50 57.70
CA GLU A 912 18.61 -23.85 57.44
C GLU A 912 17.77 -23.80 58.73
N SER A 913 18.30 -24.29 59.86
CA SER A 913 17.61 -24.23 61.17
C SER A 913 17.44 -22.79 61.68
N VAL A 914 18.46 -21.94 61.51
CA VAL A 914 18.37 -20.52 61.84
C VAL A 914 17.39 -19.81 60.91
N LEU A 915 17.39 -20.12 59.61
CA LEU A 915 16.44 -19.54 58.65
C LEU A 915 14.99 -19.95 58.98
N GLU A 916 14.75 -21.20 59.36
CA GLU A 916 13.45 -21.69 59.81
C GLU A 916 12.93 -20.87 60.99
N GLU A 917 13.74 -20.74 62.05
CA GLU A 917 13.32 -20.00 63.24
C GLU A 917 13.29 -18.47 63.01
N THR A 918 14.03 -17.97 62.03
CA THR A 918 13.90 -16.58 61.54
C THR A 918 12.55 -16.36 60.85
N LEU A 919 12.14 -17.29 59.99
CA LEU A 919 10.83 -17.24 59.32
C LEU A 919 9.67 -17.41 60.30
N ASN A 920 9.89 -18.15 61.41
CA ASN A 920 8.93 -18.30 62.50
C ASN A 920 8.86 -17.07 63.42
N GLY A 921 9.81 -16.13 63.32
CA GLY A 921 9.89 -14.96 64.19
C GLY A 921 10.50 -15.19 65.56
N VAL A 922 11.05 -16.39 65.77
CA VAL A 922 11.74 -16.80 66.98
C VAL A 922 13.13 -16.18 67.02
N ILE A 923 13.81 -16.03 65.87
CA ILE A 923 15.10 -15.36 65.74
C ILE A 923 14.94 -14.08 64.91
N GLN A 924 15.48 -12.96 65.41
CA GLN A 924 15.41 -11.65 64.77
C GLN A 924 16.78 -10.99 64.63
N THR A 925 17.74 -11.33 65.51
CA THR A 925 19.07 -10.73 65.51
C THR A 925 20.17 -11.78 65.35
N LYS A 926 21.38 -11.30 65.05
CA LYS A 926 22.56 -12.16 64.88
C LYS A 926 22.97 -12.81 66.21
N GLU A 927 22.80 -12.08 67.31
CA GLU A 927 23.07 -12.50 68.67
C GLU A 927 22.11 -13.61 69.11
N GLU A 928 20.81 -13.46 68.82
CA GLU A 928 19.79 -14.50 69.03
C GLU A 928 20.14 -15.76 68.20
N GLY A 929 20.58 -15.58 66.94
CA GLY A 929 21.04 -16.69 66.10
C GLY A 929 22.27 -17.41 66.66
N LYS A 930 23.23 -16.68 67.26
CA LYS A 930 24.39 -17.26 67.92
C LYS A 930 24.00 -18.10 69.15
N GLN A 931 23.12 -17.55 69.99
CA GLN A 931 22.61 -18.23 71.18
C GLN A 931 21.86 -19.52 70.82
N PHE A 932 20.99 -19.43 69.82
CA PHE A 932 20.25 -20.58 69.30
C PHE A 932 21.16 -21.69 68.78
N LEU A 933 22.21 -21.35 68.03
CA LEU A 933 23.15 -22.34 67.54
C LEU A 933 23.96 -22.99 68.67
N SER A 934 24.37 -22.20 69.68
CA SER A 934 25.13 -22.72 70.82
C SER A 934 24.33 -23.63 71.76
N SER A 935 22.99 -23.57 71.74
CA SER A 935 22.13 -24.44 72.54
C SER A 935 21.82 -25.78 71.86
N ILE A 936 22.06 -25.88 70.54
CA ILE A 936 21.68 -27.06 69.73
C ILE A 936 22.92 -27.77 69.16
N TYR A 937 23.97 -27.03 68.82
CA TYR A 937 25.17 -27.56 68.19
C TYR A 937 26.42 -27.27 69.04
N GLU A 938 27.25 -28.28 69.26
CA GLU A 938 28.57 -28.11 69.88
C GLU A 938 29.54 -27.44 68.90
N SER A 939 30.31 -26.46 69.38
CA SER A 939 31.22 -25.61 68.58
C SER A 939 32.50 -26.31 68.13
#